data_AF-A0A0W0S8T5-F1
#
_entry.id   AF-A0A0W0S8T5-F1
#
_cell.length_a   1.000
_cell.length_b   1.000
_cell.length_c   1.000
_cell.angle_alpha   90.00
_cell.angle_beta   90.00
_cell.angle_gamma   90.00
#
_symmetry.space_group_name_H-M   'P 1'
#
loop_
_entity.id
_entity.type
_entity.pdbx_description
1 polymer ?
#
loop_
_entity_poly.entity_id
_entity_poly.type
_entity_poly.pdbx_seq_one_letter_code
_entity_poly.pdbx_strand_id
1 'polypeptide(L)'
;MPNNESHYGSKEYQEQKKKFKQNTTTIIENIKKAAELIEVSPEEEKLQLKLEEKQSLTQLFHSIEDTITKIKKDNKGNELLYVPTYTPDDIRSQSLYGFTTICNLLKINYKPNTQNTIVIDPSISLDDFIKKFLSSEEALLNGKVIHLFYDRAHLEACIEQDTKIIFQNNEYYLKDILREMVSKCETDASVSETAKEQFGIRLKLCDAHLKGSFPSYYKTKNAQAESETKEDDLPYGYKQIKKIISNIESDIDKSLWTCSNLKDLHAEKDFLNKIIEFYDHSEGKLPLKKCLLLAKWHHLEGYQQLKKERGTNFFFNVLNEKTDKKPKQGPRLKNNASFALERVLHALLSDYKTMDCSYNALNELEISIDGQFFNITQILLHDPDFEHIEFTEEHLDRYSVFAAKKALNKPTLVSQGVEIIPSSEDYRRLDNDGECSHLHYAEKLAITIYSSDFFSKIQSFLRKYAQKKDSHNKYSARSLRHLVPEILLSTAIAAHGLAKPTLNTTKEESLSLVRNYRKEIVSKDSHFFKTRLDSVKTKSELFEKGFLSTSENNCFSKSYANTHTVFYEDSISASLGKRIASISTYRKEKEVLYGPGTQLLYTDYHREGSNHFFAVRPIRSIDGIKPNKYSNAMLAKHELEIIDKMFESHLTKNKHSRLRQLFDTVSNESKLKCVLSAKTNLKTLFDALQPDEQLNFNQLTTCQQIIETAIEENRKLVSSAFFHASLGKTDKVLQDALIRVKRAITMISAEQLKTQEETKILIQ
;
A
#
# COMPACT_ATOMS: atom_id res chain seq x y z
N MET A 1 -41.09 -11.72 -11.90
CA MET A 1 -41.44 -11.45 -13.30
C MET A 1 -40.85 -12.48 -14.24
N PRO A 2 -39.56 -12.89 -14.17
CA PRO A 2 -39.14 -14.05 -14.93
C PRO A 2 -39.61 -15.33 -14.21
N ASN A 3 -40.65 -15.97 -14.73
CA ASN A 3 -41.06 -17.31 -14.30
C ASN A 3 -40.84 -18.28 -15.47
N ASN A 4 -40.20 -19.41 -15.17
CA ASN A 4 -39.85 -20.45 -16.15
C ASN A 4 -40.68 -21.73 -15.91
N GLU A 5 -41.74 -21.67 -15.10
CA GLU A 5 -42.64 -22.79 -14.85
C GLU A 5 -43.26 -23.33 -16.15
N SER A 6 -43.35 -24.66 -16.26
CA SER A 6 -43.85 -25.35 -17.45
C SER A 6 -45.30 -25.00 -17.83
N HIS A 7 -46.08 -24.47 -16.87
CA HIS A 7 -47.48 -24.06 -17.05
C HIS A 7 -47.67 -22.55 -16.98
N TYR A 8 -46.60 -21.77 -17.17
CA TYR A 8 -46.70 -20.32 -17.20
C TYR A 8 -47.40 -19.84 -18.48
N GLY A 9 -48.41 -18.98 -18.31
CA GLY A 9 -49.23 -18.41 -19.38
C GLY A 9 -49.80 -17.04 -18.99
N SER A 10 -50.72 -16.51 -19.81
CA SER A 10 -51.26 -15.14 -19.63
C SER A 10 -51.90 -14.93 -18.26
N LYS A 11 -52.65 -15.91 -17.73
CA LYS A 11 -53.29 -15.81 -16.43
C LYS A 11 -52.27 -15.74 -15.28
N GLU A 12 -51.32 -16.66 -15.28
CA GLU A 12 -50.27 -16.78 -14.25
C GLU A 12 -49.37 -15.53 -14.26
N TYR A 13 -49.09 -14.99 -15.45
CA TYR A 13 -48.35 -13.74 -15.62
C TYR A 13 -49.05 -12.54 -14.96
N GLN A 14 -50.35 -12.36 -15.24
CA GLN A 14 -51.12 -11.26 -14.64
C GLN A 14 -51.24 -11.39 -13.12
N GLU A 15 -51.43 -12.61 -12.61
CA GLU A 15 -51.44 -12.88 -11.17
C GLU A 15 -50.09 -12.58 -10.51
N GLN A 16 -48.98 -12.99 -11.12
CA GLN A 16 -47.64 -12.70 -10.62
C GLN A 16 -47.35 -11.19 -10.63
N LYS A 17 -47.72 -10.49 -11.71
CA LYS A 17 -47.55 -9.03 -11.82
C LYS A 17 -48.35 -8.30 -10.74
N LYS A 18 -49.59 -8.71 -10.48
CA LYS A 18 -50.43 -8.17 -9.41
C LYS A 18 -49.79 -8.39 -8.03
N LYS A 19 -49.36 -9.61 -7.72
CA LYS A 19 -48.68 -9.94 -6.45
C LYS A 19 -47.38 -9.15 -6.26
N PHE A 20 -46.56 -9.02 -7.31
CA PHE A 20 -45.32 -8.25 -7.26
C PHE A 20 -45.56 -6.77 -6.95
N LYS A 21 -46.56 -6.16 -7.61
CA LYS A 21 -46.96 -4.77 -7.35
C LYS A 21 -47.46 -4.59 -5.91
N GLN A 22 -48.29 -5.50 -5.42
CA GLN A 22 -48.78 -5.48 -4.05
C GLN A 22 -47.63 -5.59 -3.03
N ASN A 23 -46.76 -6.58 -3.18
CA ASN A 23 -45.63 -6.78 -2.26
C ASN A 23 -44.65 -5.61 -2.26
N THR A 24 -44.29 -5.08 -3.43
CA THR A 24 -43.40 -3.91 -3.53
C THR A 24 -44.00 -2.69 -2.85
N THR A 25 -45.31 -2.47 -3.01
CA THR A 25 -46.04 -1.37 -2.34
C THR A 25 -45.97 -1.54 -0.82
N THR A 26 -46.26 -2.74 -0.30
CA THR A 26 -46.17 -3.04 1.13
C THR A 26 -44.77 -2.83 1.70
N ILE A 27 -43.71 -3.21 0.96
CA ILE A 27 -42.32 -2.99 1.39
C ILE A 27 -42.01 -1.50 1.50
N ILE A 28 -42.36 -0.71 0.48
CA ILE A 28 -42.14 0.74 0.48
C ILE A 28 -42.89 1.40 1.65
N GLU A 29 -44.15 1.01 1.89
CA GLU A 29 -44.93 1.51 3.03
C GLU A 29 -44.30 1.16 4.38
N ASN A 30 -43.76 -0.04 4.54
CA ASN A 30 -43.08 -0.45 5.77
C ASN A 30 -41.77 0.32 5.99
N ILE A 31 -41.01 0.58 4.93
CA ILE A 31 -39.79 1.42 4.99
C ILE A 31 -40.16 2.84 5.41
N LYS A 32 -41.23 3.42 4.84
CA LYS A 32 -41.73 4.75 5.24
C LYS A 32 -42.08 4.80 6.73
N LYS A 33 -42.86 3.82 7.23
CA LYS A 33 -43.22 3.72 8.65
C LYS A 33 -41.99 3.56 9.56
N ALA A 34 -41.00 2.79 9.13
CA ALA A 34 -39.75 2.61 9.89
C ALA A 34 -38.91 3.89 9.94
N ALA A 35 -38.85 4.65 8.84
CA ALA A 35 -38.15 5.93 8.76
C ALA A 35 -38.78 7.00 9.68
N GLU A 36 -40.11 7.05 9.74
CA GLU A 36 -40.86 7.93 10.66
C GLU A 36 -40.53 7.67 12.13
N LEU A 37 -40.32 6.40 12.53
CA LEU A 37 -40.00 6.01 13.91
C LEU A 37 -38.60 6.43 14.37
N ILE A 38 -37.68 6.71 13.44
CA ILE A 38 -36.29 7.11 13.74
C ILE A 38 -36.03 8.59 13.43
N GLU A 39 -37.09 9.40 13.29
CA GLU A 39 -37.03 10.84 12.98
C GLU A 39 -36.23 11.20 11.72
N VAL A 40 -36.06 10.22 10.80
CA VAL A 40 -35.47 10.46 9.50
C VAL A 40 -36.60 10.85 8.56
N SER A 41 -36.65 12.13 8.16
CA SER A 41 -37.58 12.60 7.14
C SER A 41 -37.44 11.72 5.89
N PRO A 42 -38.45 10.93 5.50
CA PRO A 42 -38.43 10.27 4.21
C PRO A 42 -38.61 11.38 3.18
N GLU A 43 -37.52 11.89 2.62
CA GLU A 43 -37.58 12.71 1.41
C GLU A 43 -38.36 11.90 0.37
N GLU A 44 -39.63 12.25 0.15
CA GLU A 44 -40.51 11.54 -0.77
C GLU A 44 -39.95 11.49 -2.20
N GLU A 45 -39.03 12.41 -2.53
CA GLU A 45 -38.32 12.47 -3.80
C GLU A 45 -37.19 11.43 -3.95
N LYS A 46 -36.54 10.96 -2.87
CA LYS A 46 -35.46 9.95 -2.97
C LYS A 46 -35.96 8.50 -3.00
N LEU A 47 -37.23 8.28 -2.61
CA LEU A 47 -37.89 6.96 -2.69
C LEU A 47 -38.66 6.74 -3.99
N GLN A 48 -38.76 7.75 -4.86
CA GLN A 48 -39.01 7.47 -6.26
C GLN A 48 -37.79 6.72 -6.79
N LEU A 49 -37.95 5.40 -7.03
CA LEU A 49 -37.06 4.61 -7.87
C LEU A 49 -36.52 5.55 -8.94
N LYS A 50 -35.22 5.88 -8.89
CA LYS A 50 -34.57 6.67 -9.94
C LYS A 50 -35.06 6.07 -11.24
N LEU A 51 -35.90 6.80 -11.96
CA LEU A 51 -36.25 6.46 -13.32
C LEU A 51 -34.93 6.60 -14.06
N GLU A 52 -34.19 5.49 -14.11
CA GLU A 52 -33.00 5.34 -14.93
C GLU A 52 -33.33 6.00 -16.27
N GLU A 53 -32.45 6.88 -16.73
CA GLU A 53 -32.57 7.48 -18.06
C GLU A 53 -33.03 6.39 -19.03
N LYS A 54 -34.21 6.58 -19.64
CA LYS A 54 -34.84 5.56 -20.49
C LYS A 54 -33.95 5.32 -21.72
N GLN A 55 -32.97 4.45 -21.58
CA GLN A 55 -32.23 3.88 -22.70
C GLN A 55 -33.24 3.10 -23.54
N SER A 56 -33.24 3.36 -24.85
CA SER A 56 -34.10 2.63 -25.78
C SER A 56 -33.71 1.14 -25.79
N LEU A 57 -34.66 0.24 -26.01
CA LEU A 57 -34.44 -1.19 -26.16
C LEU A 57 -33.43 -1.49 -27.27
N THR A 58 -33.46 -0.75 -28.40
CA THR A 58 -32.48 -0.90 -29.48
C THR A 58 -31.08 -0.50 -29.00
N GLN A 59 -30.94 0.61 -28.29
CA GLN A 59 -29.65 1.02 -27.72
C GLN A 59 -29.15 0.02 -26.67
N LEU A 60 -30.05 -0.57 -25.88
CA LEU A 60 -29.73 -1.58 -24.88
C LEU A 60 -29.25 -2.88 -25.56
N PHE A 61 -29.99 -3.34 -26.56
CA PHE A 61 -29.62 -4.53 -27.34
C PHE A 61 -28.27 -4.36 -28.04
N HIS A 62 -28.03 -3.20 -28.67
CA HIS A 62 -26.75 -2.93 -29.32
C HIS A 62 -25.57 -2.98 -28.33
N SER A 63 -25.74 -2.41 -27.13
CA SER A 63 -24.73 -2.49 -26.07
C SER A 63 -24.43 -3.93 -25.64
N ILE A 64 -25.48 -4.76 -25.52
CA ILE A 64 -25.36 -6.18 -25.19
C ILE A 64 -24.64 -6.94 -26.32
N GLU A 65 -25.07 -6.73 -27.56
CA GLU A 65 -24.48 -7.35 -28.75
C GLU A 65 -22.99 -7.03 -28.91
N ASP A 66 -22.62 -5.76 -28.77
CA ASP A 66 -21.22 -5.31 -28.86
C ASP A 66 -20.36 -5.96 -27.76
N THR A 67 -20.90 -6.05 -26.55
CA THR A 67 -20.22 -6.64 -25.41
C THR A 67 -19.99 -8.13 -25.65
N ILE A 68 -21.03 -8.87 -26.04
CA ILE A 68 -20.94 -10.31 -26.33
C ILE A 68 -19.99 -10.58 -27.51
N THR A 69 -20.02 -9.75 -28.55
CA THR A 69 -19.10 -9.87 -29.70
C THR A 69 -17.64 -9.70 -29.27
N LYS A 70 -17.33 -8.76 -28.38
CA LYS A 70 -15.97 -8.59 -27.83
C LYS A 70 -15.56 -9.80 -26.97
N ILE A 71 -16.46 -10.30 -26.13
CA ILE A 71 -16.20 -11.50 -25.30
C ILE A 71 -15.91 -12.71 -26.19
N LYS A 72 -16.70 -12.91 -27.25
CA LYS A 72 -16.50 -13.98 -28.23
C LYS A 72 -15.16 -13.86 -28.95
N LYS A 73 -14.79 -12.64 -29.38
CA LYS A 73 -13.50 -12.37 -30.05
C LYS A 73 -12.29 -12.74 -29.19
N ASP A 74 -12.42 -12.58 -27.88
CA ASP A 74 -11.39 -12.96 -26.90
C ASP A 74 -11.42 -14.46 -26.52
N ASN A 75 -12.20 -15.27 -27.24
CA ASN A 75 -12.43 -16.70 -26.98
C ASN A 75 -13.04 -17.02 -25.60
N LYS A 76 -13.82 -16.09 -25.03
CA LYS A 76 -14.47 -16.23 -23.72
C LYS A 76 -15.95 -16.60 -23.79
N GLY A 77 -16.44 -17.07 -24.95
CA GLY A 77 -17.83 -17.49 -25.10
C GLY A 77 -18.27 -18.59 -24.12
N ASN A 78 -17.36 -19.50 -23.75
CA ASN A 78 -17.66 -20.54 -22.75
C ASN A 78 -17.78 -20.00 -21.32
N GLU A 79 -17.05 -18.92 -20.99
CA GLU A 79 -17.18 -18.24 -19.70
C GLU A 79 -18.50 -17.46 -19.62
N LEU A 80 -18.91 -16.81 -20.73
CA LEU A 80 -20.19 -16.12 -20.84
C LEU A 80 -21.38 -17.06 -20.59
N LEU A 81 -21.34 -18.24 -21.22
CA LEU A 81 -22.44 -19.21 -21.18
C LEU A 81 -22.35 -20.19 -20.01
N TYR A 82 -21.53 -19.90 -19.00
CA TYR A 82 -21.43 -20.74 -17.82
C TYR A 82 -22.73 -20.72 -17.01
N VAL A 83 -23.36 -21.89 -16.89
CA VAL A 83 -24.50 -22.15 -16.01
C VAL A 83 -24.18 -23.42 -15.23
N PRO A 84 -24.25 -23.40 -13.88
CA PRO A 84 -24.07 -24.62 -13.10
C PRO A 84 -24.94 -25.76 -13.64
N THR A 85 -24.40 -26.96 -13.74
CA THR A 85 -25.06 -28.19 -14.24
C THR A 85 -25.24 -28.32 -15.76
N TYR A 86 -24.87 -27.31 -16.56
CA TYR A 86 -24.94 -27.37 -18.02
C TYR A 86 -23.60 -27.00 -18.66
N THR A 87 -23.28 -27.60 -19.80
CA THR A 87 -22.16 -27.15 -20.62
C THR A 87 -22.56 -25.97 -21.50
N PRO A 88 -21.63 -25.10 -21.92
CA PRO A 88 -21.92 -24.03 -22.88
C PRO A 88 -22.61 -24.52 -24.17
N ASP A 89 -22.25 -25.72 -24.64
CA ASP A 89 -22.87 -26.33 -25.83
C ASP A 89 -24.30 -26.81 -25.56
N ASP A 90 -24.61 -27.22 -24.33
CA ASP A 90 -25.99 -27.50 -23.92
C ASP A 90 -26.83 -26.22 -23.97
N ILE A 91 -26.31 -25.08 -23.51
CA ILE A 91 -27.02 -23.79 -23.54
C ILE A 91 -27.25 -23.33 -24.99
N ARG A 92 -26.25 -23.46 -25.88
CA ARG A 92 -26.40 -23.19 -27.33
C ARG A 92 -27.48 -24.08 -27.94
N SER A 93 -27.46 -25.37 -27.66
CA SER A 93 -28.45 -26.33 -28.18
C SER A 93 -29.86 -26.04 -27.66
N GLN A 94 -29.99 -25.70 -26.37
CA GLN A 94 -31.26 -25.33 -25.75
C GLN A 94 -31.83 -24.05 -26.35
N SER A 95 -30.98 -23.08 -26.71
CA SER A 95 -31.42 -21.85 -27.38
C SER A 95 -32.05 -22.10 -28.75
N LEU A 96 -31.53 -23.06 -29.51
CA LEU A 96 -32.11 -23.52 -30.77
C LEU A 96 -33.42 -24.30 -30.56
N TYR A 97 -33.47 -25.09 -29.50
CA TYR A 97 -34.72 -25.75 -29.11
C TYR A 97 -35.80 -24.73 -28.73
N GLY A 98 -35.44 -23.62 -28.09
CA GLY A 98 -36.31 -22.48 -27.85
C GLY A 98 -36.86 -21.88 -29.14
N PHE A 99 -35.99 -21.59 -30.12
CA PHE A 99 -36.39 -21.05 -31.42
C PHE A 99 -37.34 -21.99 -32.19
N THR A 100 -37.05 -23.29 -32.20
CA THR A 100 -37.91 -24.29 -32.87
C THR A 100 -39.23 -24.49 -32.13
N THR A 101 -39.26 -24.34 -30.80
CA THR A 101 -40.50 -24.32 -30.02
C THR A 101 -41.40 -23.15 -30.43
N ILE A 102 -40.83 -21.97 -30.72
CA ILE A 102 -41.61 -20.86 -31.29
C ILE A 102 -42.22 -21.26 -32.63
N CYS A 103 -41.43 -21.85 -33.53
CA CYS A 103 -41.94 -22.29 -34.83
C CYS A 103 -43.13 -23.27 -34.67
N ASN A 104 -43.03 -24.21 -33.75
CA ASN A 104 -44.11 -25.17 -33.45
C ASN A 104 -45.36 -24.48 -32.91
N LEU A 105 -45.23 -23.54 -31.96
CA LEU A 105 -46.36 -22.79 -31.41
C LEU A 105 -47.04 -21.89 -32.46
N LEU A 106 -46.25 -21.31 -33.37
CA LEU A 106 -46.76 -20.49 -34.47
C LEU A 106 -47.24 -21.32 -35.67
N LYS A 107 -47.15 -22.66 -35.61
CA LYS A 107 -47.49 -23.59 -36.69
C LYS A 107 -46.73 -23.31 -37.99
N ILE A 108 -45.45 -22.97 -37.87
CA ILE A 108 -44.53 -22.68 -38.97
C ILE A 108 -43.67 -23.91 -39.21
N ASN A 109 -43.73 -24.47 -40.41
CA ASN A 109 -42.88 -25.60 -40.79
C ASN A 109 -41.42 -25.17 -40.89
N TYR A 110 -40.51 -26.01 -40.39
CA TYR A 110 -39.07 -25.81 -40.52
C TYR A 110 -38.38 -27.16 -40.78
N LYS A 111 -37.22 -27.12 -41.45
CA LYS A 111 -36.37 -28.28 -41.69
C LYS A 111 -34.95 -27.98 -41.20
N PRO A 112 -34.38 -28.76 -40.28
CA PRO A 112 -32.95 -28.69 -39.99
C PRO A 112 -32.19 -29.25 -41.21
N ASN A 113 -31.26 -28.47 -41.78
CA ASN A 113 -30.50 -28.86 -42.97
C ASN A 113 -29.11 -29.42 -42.60
N THR A 114 -28.47 -28.85 -41.56
CA THR A 114 -27.20 -29.28 -40.94
C THR A 114 -27.17 -28.89 -39.46
N GLN A 115 -26.13 -29.29 -38.69
CA GLN A 115 -26.00 -28.96 -37.26
C GLN A 115 -26.14 -27.47 -36.93
N ASN A 116 -25.85 -26.56 -37.88
CA ASN A 116 -25.87 -25.11 -37.67
C ASN A 116 -26.78 -24.34 -38.66
N THR A 117 -27.72 -25.01 -39.33
CA THR A 117 -28.64 -24.36 -40.29
C THR A 117 -30.07 -24.85 -40.17
N ILE A 118 -31.02 -23.92 -39.96
CA ILE A 118 -32.47 -24.16 -39.96
C ILE A 118 -33.10 -23.45 -41.15
N VAL A 119 -33.89 -24.17 -41.95
CA VAL A 119 -34.64 -23.60 -43.09
C VAL A 119 -36.11 -23.49 -42.72
N ILE A 120 -36.65 -22.28 -42.78
CA ILE A 120 -38.07 -22.01 -42.56
C ILE A 120 -38.84 -22.21 -43.86
N ASP A 121 -40.12 -22.57 -43.77
CA ASP A 121 -41.05 -22.67 -44.91
C ASP A 121 -40.86 -21.51 -45.91
N PRO A 122 -40.63 -21.78 -47.22
CA PRO A 122 -40.39 -20.75 -48.22
C PRO A 122 -41.51 -19.70 -48.34
N SER A 123 -42.71 -20.00 -47.87
CA SER A 123 -43.85 -19.07 -47.89
C SER A 123 -43.81 -18.01 -46.77
N ILE A 124 -42.93 -18.15 -45.78
CA ILE A 124 -42.86 -17.25 -44.61
C ILE A 124 -41.66 -16.31 -44.71
N SER A 125 -41.91 -15.01 -44.69
CA SER A 125 -40.85 -13.99 -44.55
C SER A 125 -40.42 -13.82 -43.09
N LEU A 126 -39.24 -13.21 -42.86
CA LEU A 126 -38.77 -12.86 -41.51
C LEU A 126 -39.75 -11.89 -40.81
N ASP A 127 -40.29 -10.91 -41.52
CA ASP A 127 -41.24 -9.94 -40.97
C ASP A 127 -42.56 -10.62 -40.58
N ASP A 128 -43.06 -11.57 -41.38
CA ASP A 128 -44.26 -12.36 -41.03
C ASP A 128 -44.03 -13.22 -39.79
N PHE A 129 -42.86 -13.84 -39.66
CA PHE A 129 -42.48 -14.61 -38.49
C PHE A 129 -42.45 -13.73 -37.23
N ILE A 130 -41.76 -12.59 -37.29
CA ILE A 130 -41.64 -11.66 -36.16
C ILE A 130 -43.01 -11.11 -35.77
N LYS A 131 -43.84 -10.70 -36.73
CA LYS A 131 -45.20 -10.22 -36.47
C LYS A 131 -46.07 -11.28 -35.79
N LYS A 132 -46.04 -12.52 -36.27
CA LYS A 132 -46.77 -13.65 -35.67
C LYS A 132 -46.31 -13.92 -34.25
N PHE A 133 -45.00 -13.85 -33.99
CA PHE A 133 -44.44 -14.07 -32.66
C PHE A 133 -44.81 -12.95 -31.67
N LEU A 134 -44.52 -11.69 -32.02
CA LEU A 134 -44.71 -10.53 -31.14
C LEU A 134 -46.20 -10.21 -30.84
N SER A 135 -47.11 -10.77 -31.64
CA SER A 135 -48.56 -10.67 -31.45
C SER A 135 -49.18 -11.87 -30.73
N SER A 136 -48.42 -12.94 -30.48
CA SER A 136 -48.92 -14.17 -29.87
C SER A 136 -48.55 -14.22 -28.38
N GLU A 137 -49.48 -13.87 -27.50
CA GLU A 137 -49.27 -14.01 -26.05
C GLU A 137 -49.02 -15.47 -25.65
N GLU A 138 -49.64 -16.43 -26.35
CA GLU A 138 -49.41 -17.86 -26.12
C GLU A 138 -47.94 -18.23 -26.35
N ALA A 139 -47.33 -17.75 -27.43
CA ALA A 139 -45.93 -18.02 -27.73
C ALA A 139 -44.96 -17.21 -26.84
N LEU A 140 -45.30 -15.96 -26.54
CA LEU A 140 -44.50 -15.05 -25.70
C LEU A 140 -44.45 -15.46 -24.22
N LEU A 141 -45.53 -16.02 -23.71
CA LEU A 141 -45.65 -16.38 -22.30
C LEU A 141 -45.44 -17.86 -22.02
N ASN A 142 -45.22 -18.67 -23.05
CA ASN A 142 -44.94 -20.09 -22.90
C ASN A 142 -43.67 -20.31 -22.07
N GLY A 143 -43.77 -21.05 -20.96
CA GLY A 143 -42.65 -21.30 -20.05
C GLY A 143 -41.40 -21.91 -20.72
N LYS A 144 -41.57 -22.75 -21.75
CA LYS A 144 -40.42 -23.31 -22.50
C LYS A 144 -39.76 -22.28 -23.39
N VAL A 145 -40.53 -21.43 -24.06
CA VAL A 145 -39.97 -20.34 -24.88
C VAL A 145 -39.27 -19.32 -23.99
N ILE A 146 -39.91 -18.93 -22.88
CA ILE A 146 -39.32 -18.02 -21.90
C ILE A 146 -37.99 -18.55 -21.39
N HIS A 147 -37.94 -19.81 -20.96
CA HIS A 147 -36.73 -20.39 -20.41
C HIS A 147 -35.66 -20.56 -21.50
N LEU A 148 -36.04 -21.18 -22.62
CA LEU A 148 -35.06 -21.71 -23.57
C LEU A 148 -34.73 -20.73 -24.70
N PHE A 149 -35.44 -19.62 -24.89
CA PHE A 149 -35.15 -18.70 -26.00
C PHE A 149 -34.69 -17.30 -25.57
N TYR A 150 -35.29 -16.72 -24.53
CA TYR A 150 -34.92 -15.37 -24.05
C TYR A 150 -34.82 -15.22 -22.54
N ASP A 151 -34.54 -16.30 -21.79
CA ASP A 151 -33.92 -16.11 -20.47
C ASP A 151 -32.49 -15.57 -20.63
N ARG A 152 -31.88 -15.12 -19.53
CA ARG A 152 -30.58 -14.44 -19.60
C ARG A 152 -29.53 -15.27 -20.36
N ALA A 153 -29.35 -16.54 -19.98
CA ALA A 153 -28.30 -17.39 -20.53
C ALA A 153 -28.57 -17.77 -21.99
N HIS A 154 -29.83 -18.06 -22.33
CA HIS A 154 -30.22 -18.45 -23.69
C HIS A 154 -30.24 -17.25 -24.65
N LEU A 155 -30.61 -16.07 -24.17
CA LEU A 155 -30.53 -14.83 -24.95
C LEU A 155 -29.07 -14.49 -25.27
N GLU A 156 -28.18 -14.60 -24.28
CA GLU A 156 -26.73 -14.44 -24.48
C GLU A 156 -26.20 -15.48 -25.50
N ALA A 157 -26.65 -16.73 -25.42
CA ALA A 157 -26.28 -17.78 -26.38
C ALA A 157 -26.81 -17.52 -27.80
N CYS A 158 -28.04 -17.03 -27.94
CA CYS A 158 -28.62 -16.62 -29.24
C CYS A 158 -27.78 -15.50 -29.90
N ILE A 159 -27.23 -14.59 -29.10
CA ILE A 159 -26.37 -13.50 -29.59
C ILE A 159 -24.95 -14.01 -29.92
N GLU A 160 -24.42 -14.90 -29.09
CA GLU A 160 -23.05 -15.42 -29.21
C GLU A 160 -22.87 -16.38 -30.39
N GLN A 161 -23.83 -17.27 -30.66
CA GLN A 161 -23.64 -18.34 -31.66
C GLN A 161 -23.84 -17.87 -33.11
N ASP A 162 -23.20 -18.58 -34.06
CA ASP A 162 -23.28 -18.31 -35.51
C ASP A 162 -24.28 -19.22 -36.25
N THR A 163 -25.34 -19.67 -35.57
CA THR A 163 -26.35 -20.53 -36.20
C THR A 163 -27.16 -19.75 -37.24
N LYS A 164 -27.27 -20.31 -38.45
CA LYS A 164 -27.95 -19.68 -39.59
C LYS A 164 -29.42 -20.12 -39.67
N ILE A 165 -30.30 -19.16 -39.87
CA ILE A 165 -31.73 -19.35 -40.12
C ILE A 165 -32.06 -18.78 -41.50
N ILE A 166 -32.66 -19.59 -42.36
CA ILE A 166 -32.96 -19.21 -43.75
C ILE A 166 -34.46 -18.92 -43.90
N PHE A 167 -34.79 -17.69 -44.26
CA PHE A 167 -36.14 -17.24 -44.65
C PHE A 167 -36.12 -16.82 -46.12
N GLN A 168 -36.97 -17.42 -46.97
CA GLN A 168 -37.08 -17.04 -48.40
C GLN A 168 -35.72 -16.96 -49.12
N ASN A 169 -34.81 -17.91 -48.86
CA ASN A 169 -33.43 -17.96 -49.37
C ASN A 169 -32.47 -16.86 -48.85
N ASN A 170 -32.89 -16.02 -47.90
CA ASN A 170 -32.03 -15.07 -47.20
C ASN A 170 -31.51 -15.68 -45.90
N GLU A 171 -30.20 -15.53 -45.64
CA GLU A 171 -29.55 -16.03 -44.43
C GLU A 171 -29.56 -14.97 -43.32
N TYR A 172 -29.96 -15.38 -42.13
CA TYR A 172 -29.93 -14.57 -40.91
C TYR A 172 -29.28 -15.35 -39.77
N TYR A 173 -28.65 -14.67 -38.82
CA TYR A 173 -28.26 -15.27 -37.55
C TYR A 173 -29.35 -15.04 -36.49
N LEU A 174 -29.38 -15.86 -35.44
CA LEU A 174 -30.33 -15.67 -34.33
C LEU A 174 -30.27 -14.25 -33.73
N LYS A 175 -29.06 -13.66 -33.64
CA LYS A 175 -28.87 -12.28 -33.21
C LYS A 175 -29.56 -11.26 -34.13
N ASP A 176 -29.61 -11.50 -35.43
CA ASP A 176 -30.26 -10.60 -36.39
C ASP A 176 -31.78 -10.67 -36.23
N ILE A 177 -32.32 -11.86 -36.00
CA ILE A 177 -33.75 -12.06 -35.69
C ILE A 177 -34.12 -11.33 -34.40
N LEU A 178 -33.30 -11.45 -33.35
CA LEU A 178 -33.50 -10.74 -32.08
C LEU A 178 -33.40 -9.22 -32.27
N ARG A 179 -32.45 -8.74 -33.08
CA ARG A 179 -32.30 -7.30 -33.40
C ARG A 179 -33.57 -6.75 -34.05
N GLU A 180 -34.13 -7.46 -35.02
CA GLU A 180 -35.37 -7.08 -35.69
C GLU A 180 -36.58 -7.16 -34.75
N MET A 181 -36.68 -8.18 -33.89
CA MET A 181 -37.73 -8.25 -32.86
C MET A 181 -37.69 -7.05 -31.92
N VAL A 182 -36.50 -6.67 -31.45
CA VAL A 182 -36.30 -5.52 -30.55
C VAL A 182 -36.65 -4.21 -31.26
N SER A 183 -36.22 -4.03 -32.50
CA SER A 183 -36.55 -2.86 -33.33
C SER A 183 -38.06 -2.69 -33.50
N LYS A 184 -38.79 -3.79 -33.78
CA LYS A 184 -40.26 -3.79 -33.88
C LYS A 184 -40.94 -3.47 -32.55
N CYS A 185 -40.43 -3.96 -31.42
CA CYS A 185 -40.98 -3.62 -30.11
C CYS A 185 -40.92 -2.10 -29.80
N GLU A 186 -39.95 -1.38 -30.38
CA GLU A 186 -39.86 0.09 -30.22
C GLU A 186 -40.64 0.88 -31.26
N THR A 187 -40.68 0.39 -32.52
CA THR A 187 -41.14 1.19 -33.67
C THR A 187 -42.53 0.82 -34.16
N ASP A 188 -43.02 -0.38 -33.88
CA ASP A 188 -44.30 -0.89 -34.39
C ASP A 188 -45.39 -0.84 -33.31
N ALA A 189 -46.39 0.02 -33.53
CA ALA A 189 -47.51 0.20 -32.62
C ALA A 189 -48.42 -1.04 -32.49
N SER A 190 -48.35 -1.97 -33.45
CA SER A 190 -49.15 -3.20 -33.44
C SER A 190 -48.60 -4.30 -32.53
N VAL A 191 -47.36 -4.14 -32.02
CA VAL A 191 -46.73 -5.09 -31.09
C VAL A 191 -47.39 -5.03 -29.73
N SER A 192 -47.68 -6.21 -29.15
CA SER A 192 -48.31 -6.32 -27.83
C SER A 192 -47.47 -5.67 -26.72
N GLU A 193 -48.12 -5.01 -25.76
CA GLU A 193 -47.43 -4.45 -24.58
C GLU A 193 -46.73 -5.53 -23.76
N THR A 194 -47.29 -6.74 -23.73
CA THR A 194 -46.67 -7.94 -23.15
C THR A 194 -45.30 -8.21 -23.78
N ALA A 195 -45.16 -8.15 -25.10
CA ALA A 195 -43.87 -8.34 -25.78
C ALA A 195 -42.85 -7.26 -25.38
N LYS A 196 -43.24 -5.99 -25.40
CA LYS A 196 -42.37 -4.86 -25.03
C LYS A 196 -41.85 -5.00 -23.59
N GLU A 197 -42.73 -5.40 -22.66
CA GLU A 197 -42.37 -5.63 -21.27
C GLU A 197 -41.41 -6.82 -21.11
N GLN A 198 -41.67 -7.95 -21.79
CA GLN A 198 -40.79 -9.12 -21.72
C GLN A 198 -39.39 -8.82 -22.27
N PHE A 199 -39.26 -8.23 -23.45
CA PHE A 199 -37.96 -7.86 -24.01
C PHE A 199 -37.24 -6.83 -23.12
N GLY A 200 -37.96 -5.83 -22.59
CA GLY A 200 -37.38 -4.85 -21.68
C GLY A 200 -36.80 -5.46 -20.40
N ILE A 201 -37.51 -6.39 -19.77
CA ILE A 201 -37.03 -7.06 -18.55
C ILE A 201 -35.82 -7.96 -18.86
N ARG A 202 -35.89 -8.75 -19.93
CA ARG A 202 -34.85 -9.74 -20.25
C ARG A 202 -33.55 -9.09 -20.71
N LEU A 203 -33.62 -8.06 -21.54
CA LEU A 203 -32.44 -7.30 -21.94
C LEU A 203 -31.79 -6.62 -20.74
N LYS A 204 -32.55 -6.06 -19.79
CA LYS A 204 -31.99 -5.51 -18.55
C LYS A 204 -31.29 -6.55 -17.68
N LEU A 205 -31.79 -7.80 -17.66
CA LEU A 205 -31.13 -8.89 -16.93
C LEU A 205 -29.80 -9.29 -17.58
N CYS A 206 -29.75 -9.41 -18.91
CA CYS A 206 -28.50 -9.63 -19.63
C CYS A 206 -27.52 -8.48 -19.42
N ASP A 207 -28.02 -7.24 -19.51
CA ASP A 207 -27.23 -6.03 -19.29
C ASP A 207 -26.59 -5.98 -17.89
N ALA A 208 -27.37 -6.27 -16.85
CA ALA A 208 -26.90 -6.34 -15.48
C ALA A 208 -25.88 -7.46 -15.28
N HIS A 209 -26.09 -8.62 -15.90
CA HIS A 209 -25.13 -9.73 -15.85
C HIS A 209 -23.81 -9.36 -16.53
N LEU A 210 -23.85 -8.78 -17.73
CA LEU A 210 -22.65 -8.37 -18.45
C LEU A 210 -21.87 -7.28 -17.70
N LYS A 211 -22.57 -6.31 -17.08
CA LYS A 211 -21.97 -5.32 -16.18
C LYS A 211 -21.25 -5.95 -14.99
N GLY A 212 -21.87 -6.93 -14.35
CA GLY A 212 -21.36 -7.56 -13.12
C GLY A 212 -20.25 -8.59 -13.38
N SER A 213 -20.46 -9.48 -14.34
CA SER A 213 -19.55 -10.60 -14.63
C SER A 213 -18.45 -10.25 -15.63
N PHE A 214 -18.69 -9.30 -16.53
CA PHE A 214 -17.76 -8.91 -17.60
C PHE A 214 -17.53 -7.38 -17.66
N PRO A 215 -17.22 -6.71 -16.53
CA PRO A 215 -17.13 -5.24 -16.46
C PRO A 215 -16.08 -4.65 -17.41
N SER A 216 -15.01 -5.40 -17.73
CA SER A 216 -13.98 -4.98 -18.68
C SER A 216 -14.46 -4.87 -20.12
N TYR A 217 -15.54 -5.55 -20.49
CA TYR A 217 -16.10 -5.61 -21.85
C TYR A 217 -17.22 -4.59 -22.08
N TYR A 218 -17.84 -4.11 -21.00
CA TYR A 218 -19.12 -3.41 -20.99
C TYR A 218 -19.04 -1.87 -21.22
N LYS A 219 -17.89 -1.30 -21.59
CA LYS A 219 -17.76 0.18 -21.64
C LYS A 219 -18.74 0.89 -22.60
N THR A 220 -19.28 1.97 -22.05
CA THR A 220 -20.42 2.84 -22.38
C THR A 220 -20.31 3.57 -23.73
N LYS A 221 -21.43 3.51 -24.49
CA LYS A 221 -21.91 4.32 -25.63
C LYS A 221 -20.97 5.26 -26.43
N ASN A 222 -21.04 5.03 -27.75
CA ASN A 222 -20.75 5.92 -28.90
C ASN A 222 -19.28 6.20 -29.23
N ALA A 223 -18.58 5.15 -29.67
CA ALA A 223 -17.40 5.29 -30.52
C ALA A 223 -17.84 5.46 -31.98
N GLN A 224 -18.00 6.71 -32.42
CA GLN A 224 -17.83 7.02 -33.84
C GLN A 224 -16.32 6.96 -34.11
N ALA A 225 -15.98 6.31 -35.22
CA ALA A 225 -14.62 5.98 -35.60
C ALA A 225 -13.68 7.19 -35.61
N GLU A 226 -12.68 7.19 -34.73
CA GLU A 226 -11.36 7.75 -34.97
C GLU A 226 -10.41 7.17 -33.91
N SER A 227 -9.14 7.07 -34.27
CA SER A 227 -8.09 6.41 -33.51
C SER A 227 -7.92 7.01 -32.11
N GLU A 228 -8.50 6.39 -31.09
CA GLU A 228 -8.23 6.77 -29.70
C GLU A 228 -7.73 5.55 -28.92
N THR A 229 -6.44 5.62 -28.57
CA THR A 229 -5.85 5.00 -27.40
C THR A 229 -6.86 5.04 -26.26
N LYS A 230 -7.35 3.87 -25.82
CA LYS A 230 -8.29 3.72 -24.70
C LYS A 230 -7.87 4.69 -23.60
N GLU A 231 -8.71 5.68 -23.30
CA GLU A 231 -8.32 6.77 -22.40
C GLU A 231 -7.89 6.22 -21.02
N ASP A 232 -8.41 5.06 -20.61
CA ASP A 232 -7.99 4.37 -19.37
C ASP A 232 -6.63 3.67 -19.39
N ASP A 233 -6.05 3.41 -20.57
CA ASP A 233 -4.70 2.87 -20.70
C ASP A 233 -3.64 3.97 -20.78
N LEU A 234 -4.05 5.25 -20.93
CA LEU A 234 -3.14 6.38 -20.96
C LEU A 234 -2.55 6.66 -19.57
N PRO A 235 -1.26 7.02 -19.47
CA PRO A 235 -0.65 7.41 -18.20
C PRO A 235 -1.44 8.53 -17.54
N TYR A 236 -1.63 8.47 -16.22
CA TYR A 236 -2.33 9.55 -15.49
C TYR A 236 -1.69 10.91 -15.78
N GLY A 237 -0.36 10.96 -15.87
CA GLY A 237 0.38 12.12 -16.34
C GLY A 237 -0.17 12.77 -17.62
N TYR A 238 -0.49 11.95 -18.63
CA TYR A 238 -1.07 12.40 -19.90
C TYR A 238 -2.45 13.03 -19.68
N LYS A 239 -3.30 12.37 -18.89
CA LYS A 239 -4.64 12.88 -18.54
C LYS A 239 -4.57 14.22 -17.82
N GLN A 240 -3.62 14.39 -16.90
CA GLN A 240 -3.43 15.67 -16.20
C GLN A 240 -2.95 16.77 -17.13
N ILE A 241 -2.08 16.46 -18.09
CA ILE A 241 -1.64 17.43 -19.09
C ILE A 241 -2.84 17.90 -19.92
N LYS A 242 -3.69 16.99 -20.41
CA LYS A 242 -4.96 17.34 -21.09
C LYS A 242 -5.88 18.20 -20.22
N LYS A 243 -6.03 17.86 -18.94
CA LYS A 243 -6.82 18.67 -17.99
C LYS A 243 -6.27 20.08 -17.81
N ILE A 244 -4.95 20.23 -17.74
CA ILE A 244 -4.31 21.55 -17.66
C ILE A 244 -4.57 22.34 -18.94
N ILE A 245 -4.45 21.72 -20.12
CA ILE A 245 -4.78 22.34 -21.40
C ILE A 245 -6.22 22.87 -21.41
N SER A 246 -7.19 22.04 -21.02
CA SER A 246 -8.61 22.43 -20.94
C SER A 246 -8.85 23.59 -19.97
N ASN A 247 -8.17 23.62 -18.81
CA ASN A 247 -8.24 24.75 -17.90
C ASN A 247 -7.67 26.04 -18.52
N ILE A 248 -6.53 25.94 -19.23
CA ILE A 248 -5.94 27.10 -19.93
C ILE A 248 -6.88 27.61 -21.02
N GLU A 249 -7.55 26.73 -21.75
CA GLU A 249 -8.54 27.11 -22.76
C GLU A 249 -9.71 27.88 -22.13
N SER A 250 -10.23 27.42 -20.99
CA SER A 250 -11.23 28.16 -20.23
C SER A 250 -10.71 29.53 -19.73
N ASP A 251 -9.45 29.61 -19.32
CA ASP A 251 -8.81 30.85 -18.87
C ASP A 251 -8.58 31.83 -20.04
N ILE A 252 -8.28 31.33 -21.24
CA ILE A 252 -8.20 32.12 -22.48
C ILE A 252 -9.57 32.69 -22.81
N ASP A 253 -10.62 31.86 -22.80
CA ASP A 253 -11.99 32.29 -23.10
C ASP A 253 -12.46 33.39 -22.14
N LYS A 254 -12.13 33.29 -20.85
CA LYS A 254 -12.40 34.35 -19.86
C LYS A 254 -11.56 35.60 -20.11
N SER A 255 -10.28 35.43 -20.44
CA SER A 255 -9.33 36.54 -20.66
C SER A 255 -9.64 37.38 -21.90
N LEU A 256 -10.29 36.80 -22.91
CA LEU A 256 -10.80 37.52 -24.08
C LEU A 256 -11.77 38.66 -23.68
N TRP A 257 -12.46 38.53 -22.55
CA TRP A 257 -13.40 39.53 -22.03
C TRP A 257 -12.78 40.53 -21.05
N THR A 258 -11.57 40.26 -20.53
CA THR A 258 -10.92 41.07 -19.48
C THR A 258 -9.61 41.73 -19.90
N CYS A 259 -9.20 41.62 -21.17
CA CYS A 259 -7.94 42.16 -21.72
C CYS A 259 -6.69 41.76 -20.89
N SER A 260 -6.67 40.53 -20.39
CA SER A 260 -5.52 39.95 -19.67
C SER A 260 -4.55 39.23 -20.61
N ASN A 261 -3.43 38.75 -20.06
CA ASN A 261 -2.22 38.31 -20.76
C ASN A 261 -2.37 37.03 -21.61
N LEU A 262 -3.06 37.15 -22.77
CA LEU A 262 -3.38 36.05 -23.69
C LEU A 262 -2.15 35.37 -24.31
N LYS A 263 -1.09 36.13 -24.59
CA LYS A 263 0.14 35.61 -25.22
C LYS A 263 0.78 34.51 -24.38
N ASP A 264 0.85 34.72 -23.07
CA ASP A 264 1.43 33.79 -22.12
C ASP A 264 0.61 32.49 -21.99
N LEU A 265 -0.73 32.60 -21.98
CA LEU A 265 -1.62 31.44 -21.95
C LEU A 265 -1.52 30.60 -23.23
N HIS A 266 -1.45 31.25 -24.40
CA HIS A 266 -1.24 30.55 -25.67
C HIS A 266 0.11 29.82 -25.71
N ALA A 267 1.18 30.47 -25.25
CA ALA A 267 2.50 29.85 -25.18
C ALA A 267 2.48 28.60 -24.26
N GLU A 268 1.85 28.68 -23.09
CA GLU A 268 1.69 27.54 -22.18
C GLU A 268 0.90 26.38 -22.84
N LYS A 269 -0.21 26.69 -23.50
CA LYS A 269 -1.04 25.73 -24.24
C LYS A 269 -0.25 25.03 -25.34
N ASP A 270 0.44 25.78 -26.19
CA ASP A 270 1.21 25.24 -27.32
C ASP A 270 2.32 24.30 -26.85
N PHE A 271 3.00 24.67 -25.76
CA PHE A 271 4.02 23.81 -25.15
C PHE A 271 3.43 22.47 -24.67
N LEU A 272 2.31 22.49 -23.96
CA LEU A 272 1.67 21.28 -23.45
C LEU A 272 1.11 20.41 -24.59
N ASN A 273 0.51 21.03 -25.60
CA ASN A 273 0.05 20.34 -26.81
C ASN A 273 1.21 19.64 -27.51
N LYS A 274 2.40 20.24 -27.56
CA LYS A 274 3.57 19.61 -28.17
C LYS A 274 4.03 18.35 -27.41
N ILE A 275 3.89 18.32 -26.09
CA ILE A 275 4.19 17.11 -25.30
C ILE A 275 3.24 15.98 -25.67
N ILE A 276 1.94 16.28 -25.77
CA ILE A 276 0.90 15.32 -26.16
C ILE A 276 1.14 14.84 -27.59
N GLU A 277 1.42 15.76 -28.51
CA GLU A 277 1.75 15.47 -29.90
C GLU A 277 2.92 14.47 -29.98
N PHE A 278 4.04 14.71 -29.29
CA PHE A 278 5.17 13.77 -29.30
C PHE A 278 4.85 12.41 -28.68
N TYR A 279 4.00 12.37 -27.65
CA TYR A 279 3.57 11.12 -27.04
C TYR A 279 2.71 10.31 -28.02
N ASP A 280 1.73 10.95 -28.65
CA ASP A 280 0.78 10.32 -29.56
C ASP A 280 1.47 9.86 -30.87
N HIS A 281 2.36 10.67 -31.44
CA HIS A 281 3.18 10.28 -32.61
C HIS A 281 4.08 9.07 -32.33
N SER A 282 4.47 8.86 -31.07
CA SER A 282 5.24 7.69 -30.67
C SER A 282 4.37 6.47 -30.35
N GLU A 283 3.05 6.57 -30.52
CA GLU A 283 2.07 5.56 -30.08
C GLU A 283 2.23 5.20 -28.59
N GLY A 284 2.59 6.19 -27.77
CA GLY A 284 2.86 6.03 -26.34
C GLY A 284 4.17 5.29 -25.99
N LYS A 285 5.01 4.94 -26.98
CA LYS A 285 6.32 4.31 -26.76
C LYS A 285 7.35 5.26 -26.15
N LEU A 286 7.20 6.57 -26.37
CA LEU A 286 8.07 7.59 -25.78
C LEU A 286 7.52 8.03 -24.42
N PRO A 287 8.27 7.89 -23.31
CA PRO A 287 7.83 8.38 -22.01
C PRO A 287 7.55 9.88 -22.00
N LEU A 288 6.52 10.34 -21.28
CA LEU A 288 6.16 11.76 -21.17
C LEU A 288 7.33 12.67 -20.77
N LYS A 289 8.23 12.19 -19.91
CA LYS A 289 9.47 12.90 -19.56
C LYS A 289 10.37 13.19 -20.77
N LYS A 290 10.48 12.27 -21.73
CA LYS A 290 11.25 12.50 -22.96
C LYS A 290 10.49 13.46 -23.88
N CYS A 291 9.17 13.33 -24.00
CA CYS A 291 8.33 14.28 -24.74
C CYS A 291 8.47 15.71 -24.20
N LEU A 292 8.52 15.88 -22.88
CA LEU A 292 8.80 17.16 -22.21
C LEU A 292 10.13 17.78 -22.67
N LEU A 293 11.20 16.98 -22.70
CA LEU A 293 12.53 17.48 -23.10
C LEU A 293 12.57 17.89 -24.57
N LEU A 294 11.88 17.16 -25.45
CA LEU A 294 11.74 17.52 -26.86
C LEU A 294 10.91 18.81 -27.01
N ALA A 295 9.76 18.91 -26.35
CA ALA A 295 8.90 20.09 -26.40
C ALA A 295 9.64 21.33 -25.88
N LYS A 296 10.46 21.19 -24.84
CA LYS A 296 11.26 22.28 -24.26
C LYS A 296 12.26 22.86 -25.25
N TRP A 297 12.80 22.05 -26.16
CA TRP A 297 13.70 22.54 -27.22
C TRP A 297 12.93 23.44 -28.19
N HIS A 298 11.74 23.03 -28.60
CA HIS A 298 10.98 23.70 -29.68
C HIS A 298 10.08 24.85 -29.18
N HIS A 299 9.66 24.84 -27.92
CA HIS A 299 8.68 25.78 -27.35
C HIS A 299 9.16 26.33 -25.98
N LEU A 300 10.32 26.99 -25.99
CA LEU A 300 10.97 27.50 -24.77
C LEU A 300 10.14 28.54 -24.01
N GLU A 301 9.44 29.43 -24.72
CA GLU A 301 8.62 30.50 -24.10
C GLU A 301 7.47 29.90 -23.27
N GLY A 302 6.71 28.97 -23.86
CA GLY A 302 5.64 28.25 -23.16
C GLY A 302 6.14 27.43 -21.97
N TYR A 303 7.33 26.82 -22.10
CA TYR A 303 7.97 26.14 -20.99
C TYR A 303 8.29 27.06 -19.81
N GLN A 304 8.86 28.25 -20.06
CA GLN A 304 9.16 29.22 -18.99
C GLN A 304 7.89 29.71 -18.31
N GLN A 305 6.83 29.92 -19.09
CA GLN A 305 5.55 30.38 -18.57
C GLN A 305 4.85 29.30 -17.71
N LEU A 306 4.81 28.04 -18.17
CA LEU A 306 4.31 26.92 -17.39
C LEU A 306 5.03 26.81 -16.04
N LYS A 307 6.37 26.94 -16.05
CA LYS A 307 7.20 26.88 -14.85
C LYS A 307 6.90 28.03 -13.88
N LYS A 308 6.60 29.22 -14.39
CA LYS A 308 6.27 30.41 -13.61
C LYS A 308 4.88 30.30 -12.97
N GLU A 309 3.85 29.95 -13.73
CA GLU A 309 2.45 30.01 -13.29
C GLU A 309 1.99 28.73 -12.59
N ARG A 310 2.36 27.56 -13.13
CA ARG A 310 1.95 26.24 -12.58
C ARG A 310 2.98 25.66 -11.62
N GLY A 311 4.17 26.26 -11.58
CA GLY A 311 5.23 25.91 -10.65
C GLY A 311 5.82 24.52 -10.88
N THR A 312 6.45 23.98 -9.84
CA THR A 312 7.16 22.71 -9.89
C THR A 312 6.26 21.47 -9.88
N ASN A 313 4.96 21.64 -9.64
CA ASN A 313 4.03 20.53 -9.45
C ASN A 313 3.75 19.77 -10.74
N PHE A 314 3.80 20.45 -11.89
CA PHE A 314 3.65 19.83 -13.20
C PHE A 314 4.70 18.74 -13.45
N PHE A 315 5.91 18.86 -12.90
CA PHE A 315 6.96 17.87 -13.13
C PHE A 315 6.62 16.48 -12.59
N PHE A 316 5.72 16.36 -11.61
CA PHE A 316 5.22 15.05 -11.18
C PHE A 316 4.39 14.35 -12.25
N ASN A 317 3.69 15.10 -13.11
CA ASN A 317 2.83 14.53 -14.16
C ASN A 317 3.63 13.93 -15.31
N VAL A 318 4.91 14.24 -15.45
CA VAL A 318 5.74 13.66 -16.52
C VAL A 318 6.59 12.48 -16.04
N LEU A 319 6.62 12.20 -14.73
CA LEU A 319 7.40 11.11 -14.16
C LEU A 319 6.73 9.77 -14.39
N ASN A 320 7.52 8.75 -14.68
CA ASN A 320 7.01 7.39 -14.84
C ASN A 320 6.52 6.82 -13.51
N GLU A 321 5.28 6.35 -13.51
CA GLU A 321 4.56 5.83 -12.33
C GLU A 321 4.73 4.31 -12.19
N LYS A 322 5.03 3.64 -13.31
CA LYS A 322 5.16 2.17 -13.40
C LYS A 322 6.63 1.75 -13.42
N THR A 323 6.86 0.53 -12.96
CA THR A 323 8.14 -0.17 -13.06
C THR A 323 7.87 -1.59 -13.54
N ASP A 324 8.75 -2.11 -14.39
CA ASP A 324 8.63 -3.48 -14.92
C ASP A 324 8.94 -4.54 -13.84
N LYS A 325 9.58 -4.12 -12.74
CA LYS A 325 9.91 -4.99 -11.62
C LYS A 325 8.65 -5.26 -10.78
N LYS A 326 8.23 -6.53 -10.72
CA LYS A 326 7.17 -6.99 -9.81
C LYS A 326 7.81 -7.44 -8.48
N PRO A 327 7.57 -6.76 -7.35
CA PRO A 327 8.13 -7.16 -6.06
C PRO A 327 7.56 -8.50 -5.62
N LYS A 328 8.40 -9.40 -5.08
CA LYS A 328 7.94 -10.69 -4.59
C LYS A 328 7.05 -10.53 -3.37
N GLN A 329 5.82 -11.04 -3.47
CA GLN A 329 4.87 -11.07 -2.37
C GLN A 329 5.07 -12.33 -1.52
N GLY A 330 4.90 -12.21 -0.20
CA GLY A 330 4.99 -13.33 0.73
C GLY A 330 4.92 -12.86 2.19
N PRO A 331 4.67 -13.78 3.14
CA PRO A 331 4.70 -13.44 4.56
C PRO A 331 6.13 -13.02 4.93
N ARG A 332 6.25 -11.89 5.62
CA ARG A 332 7.51 -11.51 6.26
C ARG A 332 7.61 -12.32 7.55
N LEU A 333 8.74 -12.98 7.78
CA LEU A 333 8.99 -13.65 9.06
C LEU A 333 9.55 -12.64 10.08
N LYS A 334 9.09 -12.73 11.34
CA LYS A 334 9.65 -11.96 12.45
C LYS A 334 11.11 -12.36 12.65
N ASN A 335 12.01 -11.41 12.46
CA ASN A 335 13.44 -11.66 12.56
C ASN A 335 13.93 -11.54 14.02
N ASN A 336 15.12 -12.07 14.32
CA ASN A 336 15.68 -12.04 15.67
C ASN A 336 15.90 -10.62 16.22
N ALA A 337 16.14 -9.63 15.36
CA ALA A 337 16.24 -8.23 15.78
C ALA A 337 14.88 -7.68 16.23
N SER A 338 13.77 -8.04 15.56
CA SER A 338 12.40 -7.73 16.01
C SER A 338 12.12 -8.35 17.37
N PHE A 339 12.46 -9.63 17.59
CA PHE A 339 12.30 -10.27 18.91
C PHE A 339 13.13 -9.57 19.99
N ALA A 340 14.38 -9.20 19.70
CA ALA A 340 15.22 -8.47 20.65
C ALA A 340 14.67 -7.07 20.96
N LEU A 341 14.19 -6.35 19.94
CA LEU A 341 13.55 -5.05 20.11
C LEU A 341 12.30 -5.15 20.98
N GLU A 342 11.43 -6.12 20.70
CA GLU A 342 10.22 -6.37 21.47
C GLU A 342 10.52 -6.62 22.95
N ARG A 343 11.52 -7.46 23.26
CA ARG A 343 11.94 -7.70 24.65
C ARG A 343 12.39 -6.43 25.37
N VAL A 344 13.12 -5.53 24.69
CA VAL A 344 13.49 -4.23 25.26
C VAL A 344 12.25 -3.41 25.57
N LEU A 345 11.31 -3.33 24.61
CA LEU A 345 10.10 -2.52 24.73
C LEU A 345 9.22 -3.02 25.88
N HIS A 346 9.03 -4.33 26.00
CA HIS A 346 8.30 -4.93 27.12
C HIS A 346 8.99 -4.67 28.46
N ALA A 347 10.33 -4.76 28.51
CA ALA A 347 11.10 -4.41 29.71
C ALA A 347 11.00 -2.93 30.08
N LEU A 348 10.86 -2.02 29.11
CA LEU A 348 10.65 -0.59 29.35
C LEU A 348 9.23 -0.26 29.82
N LEU A 349 8.26 -1.10 29.46
CA LEU A 349 6.87 -1.02 29.93
C LEU A 349 6.65 -1.82 31.22
N SER A 350 7.66 -2.53 31.73
CA SER A 350 7.58 -3.21 33.02
C SER A 350 7.82 -2.23 34.18
N ASP A 351 7.52 -2.65 35.41
CA ASP A 351 7.88 -1.90 36.62
C ASP A 351 9.34 -2.14 36.99
N TYR A 352 10.26 -1.76 36.10
CA TYR A 352 11.69 -1.94 36.31
C TYR A 352 12.23 -1.08 37.44
N LYS A 353 13.22 -1.60 38.18
CA LYS A 353 13.83 -0.92 39.34
C LYS A 353 15.04 -0.10 38.94
N THR A 354 15.87 -0.64 38.06
CA THR A 354 17.11 0.00 37.62
C THR A 354 17.19 0.04 36.10
N MET A 355 17.69 1.17 35.59
CA MET A 355 17.96 1.34 34.17
C MET A 355 19.21 2.20 33.97
N ASP A 356 20.12 1.67 33.16
CA ASP A 356 21.33 2.35 32.73
C ASP A 356 21.39 2.43 31.22
N CYS A 357 21.85 3.57 30.72
CA CYS A 357 22.01 3.79 29.29
C CYS A 357 23.33 4.49 29.01
N SER A 358 24.14 3.91 28.12
CA SER A 358 25.47 4.42 27.85
C SER A 358 25.96 4.03 26.46
N TYR A 359 27.01 4.70 26.01
CA TYR A 359 27.70 4.34 24.78
C TYR A 359 28.92 3.47 25.08
N ASN A 360 29.08 2.36 24.36
CA ASN A 360 30.26 1.50 24.48
C ASN A 360 31.48 2.08 23.75
N ALA A 361 32.58 1.32 23.72
CA ALA A 361 33.83 1.76 23.08
C ALA A 361 33.73 1.90 21.55
N LEU A 362 32.75 1.23 20.92
CA LEU A 362 32.42 1.36 19.50
C LEU A 362 31.40 2.48 19.22
N ASN A 363 31.07 3.30 20.22
CA ASN A 363 30.08 4.38 20.13
C ASN A 363 28.64 3.88 19.86
N GLU A 364 28.34 2.67 20.29
CA GLU A 364 27.04 2.05 20.15
C GLU A 364 26.22 2.19 21.42
N LEU A 365 24.92 2.36 21.27
CA LEU A 365 24.02 2.57 22.40
C LEU A 365 23.66 1.24 23.06
N GLU A 366 23.95 1.15 24.35
CA GLU A 366 23.60 0.02 25.20
C GLU A 366 22.63 0.47 26.29
N ILE A 367 21.64 -0.38 26.58
CA ILE A 367 20.72 -0.22 27.71
C ILE A 367 20.80 -1.47 28.59
N SER A 368 20.78 -1.26 29.91
CA SER A 368 20.55 -2.32 30.88
C SER A 368 19.32 -2.01 31.71
N ILE A 369 18.43 -2.99 31.86
CA ILE A 369 17.18 -2.89 32.63
C ILE A 369 17.16 -4.08 33.58
N ASP A 370 17.18 -3.82 34.89
CA ASP A 370 17.22 -4.84 35.95
C ASP A 370 18.27 -5.95 35.70
N GLY A 371 19.45 -5.54 35.23
CA GLY A 371 20.57 -6.44 34.93
C GLY A 371 20.50 -7.15 33.57
N GLN A 372 19.37 -7.11 32.87
CA GLN A 372 19.30 -7.53 31.46
C GLN A 372 19.97 -6.49 30.59
N PHE A 373 20.62 -6.91 29.50
CA PHE A 373 21.43 -6.03 28.66
C PHE A 373 21.02 -6.14 27.20
N PHE A 374 20.96 -4.99 26.53
CA PHE A 374 20.58 -4.88 25.14
C PHE A 374 21.44 -3.85 24.41
N ASN A 375 22.05 -4.25 23.28
CA ASN A 375 22.74 -3.34 22.38
C ASN A 375 21.74 -2.81 21.33
N ILE A 376 21.17 -1.63 21.61
CA ILE A 376 20.13 -0.99 20.79
C ILE A 376 20.65 -0.67 19.40
N THR A 377 21.91 -0.24 19.30
CA THR A 377 22.52 0.03 17.99
C THR A 377 22.59 -1.22 17.13
N GLN A 378 23.04 -2.35 17.69
CA GLN A 378 23.07 -3.61 16.94
C GLN A 378 21.66 -4.07 16.57
N ILE A 379 20.68 -3.96 17.48
CA ILE A 379 19.28 -4.27 17.15
C ILE A 379 18.83 -3.46 15.92
N LEU A 380 19.04 -2.14 15.91
CA LEU A 380 18.61 -1.28 14.80
C LEU A 380 19.42 -1.47 13.51
N LEU A 381 20.71 -1.81 13.59
CA LEU A 381 21.57 -2.07 12.42
C LEU A 381 21.13 -3.30 11.63
N HIS A 382 20.47 -4.25 12.29
CA HIS A 382 19.99 -5.49 11.69
C HIS A 382 18.50 -5.45 11.34
N ASP A 383 17.97 -4.25 11.10
CA ASP A 383 16.67 -3.98 10.47
C ASP A 383 15.50 -4.73 11.12
N PRO A 384 15.15 -4.38 12.37
CA PRO A 384 13.98 -4.95 13.02
C PRO A 384 12.73 -4.53 12.26
N ASP A 385 11.84 -5.48 11.99
CA ASP A 385 10.53 -5.19 11.43
C ASP A 385 9.60 -4.69 12.54
N PHE A 386 9.28 -3.40 12.49
CA PHE A 386 8.40 -2.74 13.46
C PHE A 386 6.93 -3.16 13.32
N GLU A 387 6.51 -3.67 12.15
CA GLU A 387 5.13 -4.14 11.94
C GLU A 387 4.85 -5.48 12.66
N HIS A 388 5.90 -6.20 13.11
CA HIS A 388 5.78 -7.48 13.81
C HIS A 388 5.99 -7.38 15.32
N ILE A 389 6.10 -6.16 15.85
CA ILE A 389 6.19 -5.95 17.30
C ILE A 389 4.78 -6.04 17.89
N GLU A 390 4.60 -6.89 18.88
CA GLU A 390 3.32 -7.17 19.50
C GLU A 390 3.24 -6.51 20.88
N PHE A 391 2.09 -5.90 21.16
CA PHE A 391 1.77 -5.32 22.45
C PHE A 391 0.45 -5.88 22.97
N THR A 392 0.40 -6.21 24.26
CA THR A 392 -0.86 -6.51 24.95
C THR A 392 -1.56 -5.21 25.31
N GLU A 393 -2.85 -5.26 25.63
CA GLU A 393 -3.59 -4.10 26.14
C GLU A 393 -2.92 -3.49 27.39
N GLU A 394 -2.41 -4.35 28.29
CA GLU A 394 -1.66 -3.90 29.47
C GLU A 394 -0.40 -3.10 29.08
N HIS A 395 0.34 -3.52 28.06
CA HIS A 395 1.49 -2.77 27.56
C HIS A 395 1.08 -1.38 27.05
N LEU A 396 -0.03 -1.30 26.31
CA LEU A 396 -0.56 -0.05 25.77
C LEU A 396 -1.05 0.90 26.88
N ASP A 397 -1.72 0.37 27.91
CA ASP A 397 -2.15 1.15 29.07
C ASP A 397 -0.96 1.73 29.84
N ARG A 398 0.08 0.91 30.08
CA ARG A 398 1.31 1.36 30.74
C ARG A 398 2.03 2.43 29.92
N TYR A 399 2.02 2.33 28.59
CA TYR A 399 2.54 3.41 27.75
C TYR A 399 1.73 4.70 27.90
N SER A 400 0.41 4.62 27.96
CA SER A 400 -0.45 5.81 28.14
C SER A 400 -0.09 6.55 29.44
N VAL A 401 0.17 5.80 30.52
CA VAL A 401 0.68 6.36 31.78
C VAL A 401 2.08 6.95 31.61
N PHE A 402 2.98 6.26 30.90
CA PHE A 402 4.32 6.76 30.59
C PHE A 402 4.27 8.09 29.82
N ALA A 403 3.50 8.17 28.74
CA ALA A 403 3.33 9.37 27.93
C ALA A 403 2.80 10.55 28.76
N ALA A 404 1.78 10.31 29.58
CA ALA A 404 1.19 11.34 30.43
C ALA A 404 2.13 11.82 31.54
N LYS A 405 2.86 10.92 32.22
CA LYS A 405 3.62 11.25 33.44
C LYS A 405 5.12 11.39 33.24
N LYS A 406 5.75 10.53 32.43
CA LYS A 406 7.22 10.36 32.35
C LYS A 406 7.85 10.91 31.07
N ALA A 407 7.12 10.96 29.94
CA ALA A 407 7.66 11.47 28.68
C ALA A 407 8.07 12.95 28.79
N LEU A 408 9.21 13.29 28.19
CA LEU A 408 9.73 14.65 28.09
C LEU A 408 8.92 15.48 27.11
N ASN A 409 8.49 14.89 25.99
CA ASN A 409 7.67 15.54 24.97
C ASN A 409 6.24 15.06 25.18
N LYS A 410 5.37 15.97 25.62
CA LYS A 410 3.96 15.64 25.86
C LYS A 410 3.20 15.60 24.53
N PRO A 411 2.28 14.64 24.37
CA PRO A 411 1.35 14.67 23.23
C PRO A 411 0.50 15.92 23.39
N THR A 412 0.59 16.84 22.43
CA THR A 412 -0.16 18.10 22.44
C THR A 412 -0.93 18.23 21.14
N LEU A 413 -2.19 18.66 21.26
CA LEU A 413 -3.03 19.00 20.12
C LEU A 413 -3.67 20.37 20.34
N VAL A 414 -3.94 21.09 19.26
CA VAL A 414 -4.73 22.33 19.32
C VAL A 414 -6.21 21.99 19.17
N SER A 415 -6.98 22.22 20.23
CA SER A 415 -8.44 22.11 20.23
C SER A 415 -9.05 23.45 20.58
N GLN A 416 -9.94 23.97 19.72
CA GLN A 416 -10.58 25.29 19.90
C GLN A 416 -9.58 26.45 20.13
N GLY A 417 -8.38 26.36 19.55
CA GLY A 417 -7.33 27.37 19.69
C GLY A 417 -6.46 27.23 20.96
N VAL A 418 -6.67 26.20 21.78
CA VAL A 418 -5.90 25.94 23.00
C VAL A 418 -5.11 24.64 22.85
N GLU A 419 -3.85 24.63 23.26
CA GLU A 419 -3.04 23.42 23.36
C GLU A 419 -3.51 22.57 24.54
N ILE A 420 -3.86 21.32 24.27
CA ILE A 420 -4.32 20.35 25.26
C ILE A 420 -3.47 19.08 25.20
N ILE A 421 -3.35 18.39 26.33
CA ILE A 421 -2.96 16.97 26.35
C ILE A 421 -4.22 16.17 26.04
N PRO A 422 -4.31 15.52 24.87
CA PRO A 422 -5.57 14.97 24.39
C PRO A 422 -5.99 13.74 25.21
N SER A 423 -7.24 13.70 25.63
CA SER A 423 -7.90 12.51 26.17
C SER A 423 -8.42 11.59 25.05
N SER A 424 -8.86 10.38 25.39
CA SER A 424 -9.56 9.49 24.45
C SER A 424 -10.78 10.16 23.82
N GLU A 425 -11.50 10.99 24.58
CA GLU A 425 -12.67 11.72 24.10
C GLU A 425 -12.28 12.85 23.13
N ASP A 426 -11.18 13.55 23.38
CA ASP A 426 -10.67 14.55 22.46
C ASP A 426 -10.35 13.93 21.10
N TYR A 427 -9.69 12.79 21.07
CA TYR A 427 -9.43 12.08 19.82
C TYR A 427 -10.71 11.65 19.10
N ARG A 428 -11.74 11.17 19.81
CA ARG A 428 -13.04 10.83 19.20
C ARG A 428 -13.69 12.04 18.55
N ARG A 429 -13.71 13.18 19.23
CA ARG A 429 -14.26 14.44 18.71
C ARG A 429 -13.46 15.00 17.54
N LEU A 430 -12.16 14.76 17.52
CA LEU A 430 -11.24 15.30 16.52
C LEU A 430 -11.20 14.44 15.23
N ASP A 431 -11.53 13.15 15.32
CA ASP A 431 -11.54 12.18 14.23
C ASP A 431 -12.93 12.02 13.59
N ASN A 432 -13.46 13.12 13.03
CA ASN A 432 -14.83 13.16 12.48
C ASN A 432 -15.10 12.12 11.38
N ASP A 433 -14.08 11.80 10.58
CA ASP A 433 -14.18 10.85 9.48
C ASP A 433 -13.90 9.40 9.93
N GLY A 434 -13.57 9.20 11.21
CA GLY A 434 -13.28 7.90 11.82
C GLY A 434 -12.02 7.23 11.28
N GLU A 435 -11.09 7.97 10.67
CA GLU A 435 -9.88 7.45 10.03
C GLU A 435 -8.95 6.74 11.04
N CYS A 436 -8.89 7.27 12.27
CA CYS A 436 -8.06 6.75 13.35
C CYS A 436 -8.88 6.05 14.45
N SER A 437 -10.17 5.80 14.23
CA SER A 437 -11.09 5.24 15.23
C SER A 437 -10.67 3.86 15.74
N HIS A 438 -10.10 3.04 14.85
CA HIS A 438 -9.60 1.69 15.11
C HIS A 438 -8.33 1.62 15.98
N LEU A 439 -7.65 2.76 16.20
CA LEU A 439 -6.42 2.83 16.99
C LEU A 439 -6.72 2.89 18.50
N HIS A 440 -5.89 2.20 19.28
CA HIS A 440 -5.88 2.30 20.73
C HIS A 440 -5.43 3.70 21.17
N TYR A 441 -5.86 4.15 22.35
CA TYR A 441 -5.51 5.47 22.89
C TYR A 441 -3.99 5.69 22.95
N ALA A 442 -3.25 4.69 23.43
CA ALA A 442 -1.78 4.67 23.47
C ALA A 442 -1.14 4.93 22.09
N GLU A 443 -1.69 4.34 21.03
CA GLU A 443 -1.19 4.47 19.66
C GLU A 443 -1.42 5.88 19.13
N LYS A 444 -2.60 6.45 19.42
CA LYS A 444 -2.91 7.85 19.09
C LYS A 444 -1.93 8.80 19.78
N LEU A 445 -1.67 8.60 21.07
CA LEU A 445 -0.68 9.41 21.81
C LEU A 445 0.72 9.30 21.20
N ALA A 446 1.16 8.09 20.83
CA ALA A 446 2.47 7.86 20.22
C ALA A 446 2.61 8.56 18.86
N ILE A 447 1.58 8.50 18.02
CA ILE A 447 1.52 9.19 16.73
C ILE A 447 1.51 10.71 16.94
N THR A 448 0.75 11.22 17.90
CA THR A 448 0.75 12.65 18.24
C THR A 448 2.14 13.11 18.71
N ILE A 449 2.79 12.36 19.61
CA ILE A 449 4.17 12.62 20.04
C ILE A 449 5.12 12.64 18.83
N TYR A 450 5.02 11.64 17.94
CA TYR A 450 5.85 11.61 16.73
C TYR A 450 5.63 12.86 15.89
N SER A 451 4.39 13.24 15.60
CA SER A 451 4.06 14.37 14.72
C SER A 451 4.42 15.76 15.28
N SER A 452 4.81 15.84 16.54
CA SER A 452 5.35 17.06 17.15
C SER A 452 6.79 17.33 16.70
N ASP A 453 7.43 18.38 17.21
CA ASP A 453 8.86 18.67 16.94
C ASP A 453 9.82 17.53 17.34
N PHE A 454 9.33 16.56 18.14
CA PHE A 454 10.05 15.36 18.51
C PHE A 454 10.34 14.43 17.32
N PHE A 455 9.61 14.54 16.20
CA PHE A 455 9.86 13.76 14.98
C PHE A 455 11.34 13.80 14.57
N SER A 456 11.96 14.97 14.65
CA SER A 456 13.36 15.18 14.24
C SER A 456 14.35 14.32 15.03
N LYS A 457 14.11 14.15 16.34
CA LYS A 457 14.93 13.32 17.23
C LYS A 457 14.71 11.84 16.95
N ILE A 458 13.46 11.40 16.80
CA ILE A 458 13.12 10.02 16.42
C ILE A 458 13.79 9.64 15.09
N GLN A 459 13.61 10.47 14.06
CA GLN A 459 14.16 10.23 12.73
C GLN A 459 15.69 10.19 12.74
N SER A 460 16.34 11.13 13.44
CA SER A 460 17.80 11.11 13.58
C SER A 460 18.29 9.89 14.35
N PHE A 461 17.55 9.42 15.36
CA PHE A 461 17.91 8.25 16.15
C PHE A 461 17.87 6.99 15.30
N LEU A 462 16.77 6.74 14.58
CA LEU A 462 16.60 5.56 13.74
C LEU A 462 17.58 5.54 12.55
N ARG A 463 17.72 6.66 11.83
CA ARG A 463 18.63 6.76 10.67
C ARG A 463 20.11 6.64 11.02
N LYS A 464 20.48 6.94 12.27
CA LYS A 464 21.84 6.77 12.79
C LYS A 464 22.00 5.48 13.60
N TYR A 465 20.98 4.63 13.67
CA TYR A 465 20.99 3.39 14.45
C TYR A 465 21.38 3.62 15.91
N ALA A 466 20.91 4.73 16.48
CA ALA A 466 21.29 5.22 17.80
C ALA A 466 22.80 5.45 18.03
N GLN A 467 23.66 5.32 17.01
CA GLN A 467 25.10 5.47 17.14
C GLN A 467 25.48 6.91 17.48
N LYS A 468 26.51 7.06 18.31
CA LYS A 468 27.12 8.35 18.61
C LYS A 468 28.04 8.76 17.45
N LYS A 469 27.49 9.46 16.47
CA LYS A 469 28.23 10.11 15.37
C LYS A 469 28.38 11.62 15.62
N ASP A 470 29.65 12.07 15.60
CA ASP A 470 30.16 13.44 15.78
C ASP A 470 29.90 14.16 17.11
N SER A 471 30.74 15.16 17.36
CA SER A 471 30.93 15.92 18.62
C SER A 471 29.71 16.69 19.13
N HIS A 472 28.65 16.83 18.33
CA HIS A 472 27.51 17.70 18.62
C HIS A 472 26.37 17.05 19.42
N ASN A 473 26.35 15.71 19.57
CA ASN A 473 25.33 14.99 20.36
C ASN A 473 25.93 14.23 21.55
N LYS A 474 26.59 14.94 22.46
CA LYS A 474 26.95 14.35 23.77
C LYS A 474 25.77 14.44 24.73
N TYR A 475 24.81 13.54 24.60
CA TYR A 475 23.84 13.32 25.67
C TYR A 475 24.56 12.76 26.90
N SER A 476 24.29 13.35 28.06
CA SER A 476 24.75 12.78 29.34
C SER A 476 24.04 11.43 29.59
N ALA A 477 24.63 10.56 30.41
CA ALA A 477 23.97 9.31 30.81
C ALA A 477 22.57 9.56 31.40
N ARG A 478 22.41 10.65 32.16
CA ARG A 478 21.11 11.08 32.69
C ARG A 478 20.12 11.43 31.57
N SER A 479 20.55 12.17 30.55
CA SER A 479 19.71 12.51 29.39
C SER A 479 19.30 11.28 28.60
N LEU A 480 20.22 10.32 28.40
CA LEU A 480 19.93 9.07 27.70
C LEU A 480 18.86 8.24 28.40
N ARG A 481 18.90 8.16 29.74
CA ARG A 481 17.89 7.43 30.54
C ARG A 481 16.46 7.94 30.32
N HIS A 482 16.26 9.20 29.94
CA HIS A 482 14.92 9.71 29.65
C HIS A 482 14.59 9.65 28.16
N LEU A 483 15.55 10.04 27.31
CA LEU A 483 15.32 10.17 25.87
C LEU A 483 15.17 8.82 25.16
N VAL A 484 15.97 7.81 25.53
CA VAL A 484 16.01 6.53 24.83
C VAL A 484 14.70 5.74 24.99
N PRO A 485 14.14 5.57 26.21
CA PRO A 485 12.85 4.92 26.37
C PRO A 485 11.74 5.62 25.58
N GLU A 486 11.69 6.95 25.63
CA GLU A 486 10.66 7.72 24.94
C GLU A 486 10.73 7.57 23.42
N ILE A 487 11.93 7.60 22.83
CA ILE A 487 12.11 7.35 21.39
C ILE A 487 11.68 5.92 21.03
N LEU A 488 12.17 4.91 21.75
CA LEU A 488 11.90 3.51 21.43
C LEU A 488 10.41 3.18 21.56
N LEU A 489 9.79 3.54 22.69
CA LEU A 489 8.38 3.27 22.95
C LEU A 489 7.47 4.02 21.98
N SER A 490 7.68 5.33 21.78
CA SER A 490 6.82 6.12 20.88
C SER A 490 6.98 5.67 19.42
N THR A 491 8.18 5.25 19.01
CA THR A 491 8.39 4.68 17.68
C THR A 491 7.64 3.36 17.52
N ALA A 492 7.83 2.42 18.44
CA ALA A 492 7.25 1.09 18.30
C ALA A 492 5.73 1.09 18.42
N ILE A 493 5.16 1.87 19.35
CA ILE A 493 3.71 1.92 19.56
C ILE A 493 3.02 2.69 18.44
N ALA A 494 3.61 3.76 17.91
CA ALA A 494 3.08 4.41 16.72
C ALA A 494 3.14 3.46 15.51
N ALA A 495 4.25 2.73 15.31
CA ALA A 495 4.36 1.75 14.23
C ALA A 495 3.36 0.61 14.36
N HIS A 496 3.11 0.11 15.59
CA HIS A 496 2.10 -0.89 15.89
C HIS A 496 0.69 -0.40 15.49
N GLY A 497 0.35 0.84 15.84
CA GLY A 497 -0.90 1.46 15.37
C GLY A 497 -0.99 1.56 13.85
N LEU A 498 0.07 2.03 13.18
CA LEU A 498 0.11 2.17 11.72
C LEU A 498 0.00 0.83 10.98
N ALA A 499 0.43 -0.28 11.59
CA ALA A 499 0.35 -1.62 11.01
C ALA A 499 -1.08 -2.18 10.98
N LYS A 500 -2.01 -1.64 11.80
CA LYS A 500 -3.40 -2.12 11.87
C LYS A 500 -4.17 -1.81 10.57
N PRO A 501 -5.09 -2.71 10.15
CA PRO A 501 -5.97 -2.42 9.02
C PRO A 501 -6.99 -1.32 9.38
N THR A 502 -7.27 -0.43 8.43
CA THR A 502 -8.27 0.63 8.60
C THR A 502 -9.67 0.03 8.43
N LEU A 503 -10.58 0.22 9.39
CA LEU A 503 -11.90 -0.46 9.40
C LEU A 503 -12.92 0.11 8.38
N ASN A 504 -12.70 1.31 7.83
CA ASN A 504 -13.68 2.03 7.00
C ASN A 504 -13.54 1.86 5.47
N THR A 505 -12.80 0.86 4.96
CA THR A 505 -12.65 0.62 3.51
C THR A 505 -13.86 -0.08 2.86
N THR A 506 -15.07 0.10 3.39
CA THR A 506 -16.33 -0.40 2.79
C THR A 506 -16.91 0.53 1.72
N LYS A 507 -16.33 1.70 1.48
CA LYS A 507 -16.58 2.44 0.24
C LYS A 507 -15.65 1.92 -0.83
N GLU A 508 -16.22 1.51 -1.96
CA GLU A 508 -15.56 1.34 -3.25
C GLU A 508 -14.82 2.64 -3.62
N GLU A 509 -13.70 2.94 -2.96
CA GLU A 509 -12.73 3.86 -3.52
C GLU A 509 -12.18 3.13 -4.75
N SER A 510 -12.59 3.64 -5.90
CA SER A 510 -12.10 3.25 -7.22
C SER A 510 -10.62 2.89 -7.17
N LEU A 511 -10.19 1.98 -8.05
CA LEU A 511 -8.79 1.62 -8.36
C LEU A 511 -7.85 2.82 -8.70
N SER A 512 -8.26 4.05 -8.42
CA SER A 512 -7.49 5.27 -8.56
C SER A 512 -6.23 5.24 -7.69
N LEU A 513 -5.10 5.48 -8.34
CA LEU A 513 -3.80 5.65 -7.71
C LEU A 513 -3.84 6.83 -6.72
N VAL A 514 -3.59 6.57 -5.43
CA VAL A 514 -3.48 7.61 -4.41
C VAL A 514 -2.10 8.25 -4.50
N ARG A 515 -2.05 9.59 -4.42
CA ARG A 515 -0.81 10.38 -4.53
C ARG A 515 -0.53 11.13 -3.25
N ASN A 516 0.63 10.85 -2.67
CA ASN A 516 1.14 11.59 -1.53
C ASN A 516 2.43 12.32 -1.91
N TYR A 517 2.69 13.47 -1.27
CA TYR A 517 3.78 14.36 -1.61
C TYR A 517 4.71 14.56 -0.42
N ARG A 518 6.00 14.67 -0.71
CA ARG A 518 7.03 15.00 0.28
C ARG A 518 7.99 16.03 -0.28
N LYS A 519 8.26 17.07 0.50
CA LYS A 519 9.21 18.15 0.16
C LYS A 519 10.33 18.19 1.19
N GLU A 520 11.56 18.13 0.71
CA GLU A 520 12.76 18.01 1.53
C GLU A 520 13.87 18.97 1.08
N ILE A 521 14.76 19.27 2.02
CA ILE A 521 16.04 19.93 1.74
C ILE A 521 17.10 18.84 1.86
N VAL A 522 17.69 18.45 0.74
CA VAL A 522 18.67 17.35 0.68
C VAL A 522 19.91 17.85 -0.06
N SER A 523 21.08 17.66 0.55
CA SER A 523 22.35 17.92 -0.14
C SER A 523 22.59 16.83 -1.20
N LYS A 524 23.07 17.23 -2.38
CA LYS A 524 23.43 16.32 -3.47
C LYS A 524 24.54 15.34 -3.08
N ASP A 525 25.39 15.74 -2.14
CA ASP A 525 26.49 14.91 -1.64
C ASP A 525 26.06 13.93 -0.56
N SER A 526 24.83 14.07 -0.05
CA SER A 526 24.32 13.19 0.99
C SER A 526 24.21 11.75 0.47
N HIS A 527 24.54 10.81 1.36
CA HIS A 527 24.39 9.38 1.08
C HIS A 527 22.95 9.04 0.66
N PHE A 528 21.94 9.62 1.32
CA PHE A 528 20.52 9.42 0.99
C PHE A 528 20.18 9.83 -0.45
N PHE A 529 20.72 10.94 -0.94
CA PHE A 529 20.45 11.37 -2.30
C PHE A 529 21.07 10.43 -3.34
N LYS A 530 22.32 10.00 -3.09
CA LYS A 530 23.05 9.05 -3.94
C LYS A 530 22.34 7.70 -4.01
N THR A 531 21.92 7.15 -2.86
CA THR A 531 21.20 5.86 -2.85
C THR A 531 19.86 5.92 -3.57
N ARG A 532 19.11 7.03 -3.48
CA ARG A 532 17.87 7.23 -4.25
C ARG A 532 18.13 7.21 -5.76
N LEU A 533 19.17 7.91 -6.22
CA LEU A 533 19.56 7.89 -7.64
C LEU A 533 19.99 6.49 -8.09
N ASP A 534 20.73 5.77 -7.26
CA ASP A 534 21.16 4.42 -7.58
C ASP A 534 19.96 3.48 -7.65
N SER A 535 19.01 3.57 -6.71
CA SER A 535 17.73 2.83 -6.75
C SER A 535 16.94 3.09 -8.03
N VAL A 536 16.88 4.34 -8.52
CA VAL A 536 16.23 4.65 -9.81
C VAL A 536 16.90 3.91 -10.98
N LYS A 537 18.23 3.79 -10.96
CA LYS A 537 19.03 3.13 -12.03
C LYS A 537 18.94 1.61 -11.94
N THR A 538 19.15 1.05 -10.76
CA THR A 538 19.24 -0.40 -10.52
C THR A 538 17.87 -1.04 -10.31
N LYS A 539 16.83 -0.24 -10.08
CA LYS A 539 15.50 -0.69 -9.64
C LYS A 539 15.58 -1.53 -8.35
N SER A 540 16.54 -1.23 -7.48
CA SER A 540 16.67 -1.87 -6.17
C SER A 540 15.79 -1.19 -5.14
N GLU A 541 15.22 -1.99 -4.24
CA GLU A 541 14.45 -1.52 -3.09
C GLU A 541 15.35 -0.76 -2.11
N LEU A 542 14.81 0.30 -1.52
CA LEU A 542 15.42 1.04 -0.43
C LEU A 542 14.53 0.96 0.81
N PHE A 543 15.14 0.87 1.99
CA PHE A 543 14.42 0.87 3.26
C PHE A 543 14.54 2.24 3.91
N GLU A 544 13.42 2.91 4.17
CA GLU A 544 13.41 4.11 5.01
C GLU A 544 13.48 3.67 6.47
N LYS A 545 14.61 3.94 7.13
CA LYS A 545 14.86 3.47 8.51
C LYS A 545 13.95 4.14 9.54
N GLY A 546 13.55 5.37 9.26
CA GLY A 546 12.62 6.12 10.11
C GLY A 546 11.19 6.01 9.61
N PHE A 547 10.28 6.72 10.28
CA PHE A 547 8.96 6.97 9.71
C PHE A 547 9.06 7.74 8.40
N LEU A 548 8.02 7.70 7.59
CA LEU A 548 7.93 8.50 6.38
C LEU A 548 6.69 9.39 6.47
N SER A 549 6.87 10.69 6.73
CA SER A 549 5.75 11.65 6.65
C SER A 549 5.58 12.13 5.21
N THR A 550 4.38 11.98 4.67
CA THR A 550 3.96 12.56 3.39
C THR A 550 2.67 13.33 3.61
N SER A 551 2.17 13.99 2.57
CA SER A 551 0.96 14.80 2.64
C SER A 551 0.13 14.61 1.38
N GLU A 552 -1.18 14.53 1.52
CA GLU A 552 -2.10 14.53 0.38
C GLU A 552 -2.19 15.91 -0.29
N ASN A 553 -1.74 16.96 0.40
CA ASN A 553 -1.81 18.34 -0.05
C ASN A 553 -0.47 18.83 -0.60
N ASN A 554 -0.22 18.76 -1.90
CA ASN A 554 1.03 19.29 -2.48
C ASN A 554 1.22 20.82 -2.33
N CYS A 555 0.26 21.56 -1.79
CA CYS A 555 0.37 23.01 -1.58
C CYS A 555 1.04 23.40 -0.25
N PHE A 556 1.46 22.46 0.61
CA PHE A 556 2.20 22.84 1.83
C PHE A 556 3.52 23.52 1.45
N SER A 557 3.77 24.68 2.05
CA SER A 557 4.97 25.47 1.78
C SER A 557 6.13 24.98 2.62
N LYS A 558 7.25 24.69 1.96
CA LYS A 558 8.56 24.57 2.59
C LYS A 558 9.51 25.39 1.77
N SER A 559 9.70 26.64 2.18
CA SER A 559 10.25 27.76 1.40
C SER A 559 11.63 27.53 0.75
N TYR A 560 12.32 26.45 1.12
CA TYR A 560 13.67 26.12 0.63
C TYR A 560 13.82 24.66 0.18
N ALA A 561 12.72 23.92 -0.01
CA ALA A 561 12.79 22.55 -0.50
C ALA A 561 13.44 22.51 -1.90
N ASN A 562 14.42 21.62 -2.06
CA ASN A 562 15.10 21.38 -3.33
C ASN A 562 14.87 19.95 -3.84
N THR A 563 14.23 19.10 -3.04
CA THR A 563 13.92 17.71 -3.36
C THR A 563 12.44 17.47 -3.14
N HIS A 564 11.77 16.99 -4.18
CA HIS A 564 10.33 16.80 -4.24
C HIS A 564 10.07 15.35 -4.62
N THR A 565 9.28 14.64 -3.83
CA THR A 565 8.98 13.23 -4.05
C THR A 565 7.47 13.05 -4.12
N VAL A 566 7.00 12.36 -5.16
CA VAL A 566 5.62 11.89 -5.27
C VAL A 566 5.59 10.38 -5.02
N PHE A 567 4.68 9.97 -4.15
CA PHE A 567 4.40 8.59 -3.80
C PHE A 567 3.19 8.13 -4.60
N TYR A 568 3.35 7.00 -5.28
CA TYR A 568 2.31 6.36 -6.07
C TYR A 568 1.84 5.10 -5.35
N GLU A 569 0.64 5.16 -4.78
CA GLU A 569 0.00 4.03 -4.12
C GLU A 569 -1.05 3.42 -5.04
N ASP A 570 -0.97 2.10 -5.23
CA ASP A 570 -2.04 1.29 -5.81
C ASP A 570 -2.86 0.61 -4.71
N SER A 571 -3.88 -0.16 -5.07
CA SER A 571 -4.73 -0.87 -4.10
C SER A 571 -3.96 -1.79 -3.13
N ILE A 572 -2.78 -2.27 -3.50
CA ILE A 572 -1.93 -3.13 -2.66
C ILE A 572 -1.14 -2.26 -1.65
N SER A 573 -0.57 -1.16 -2.12
CA SER A 573 0.30 -0.26 -1.35
C SER A 573 -0.43 0.87 -0.61
N ALA A 574 -1.68 1.18 -0.98
CA ALA A 574 -2.55 2.15 -0.31
C ALA A 574 -2.89 1.77 1.14
N SER A 575 -2.60 0.53 1.53
CA SER A 575 -2.74 0.07 2.91
C SER A 575 -1.55 0.43 3.82
N LEU A 576 -0.41 0.85 3.25
CA LEU A 576 0.85 1.06 3.97
C LEU A 576 0.92 2.43 4.64
N GLY A 577 0.49 3.48 3.94
CA GLY A 577 0.37 4.81 4.51
C GLY A 577 -0.94 4.93 5.27
N LYS A 578 -0.93 5.54 6.45
CA LYS A 578 -2.15 5.87 7.20
C LYS A 578 -2.35 7.35 7.26
N ARG A 579 -3.57 7.80 6.97
CA ARG A 579 -3.99 9.18 7.25
C ARG A 579 -4.02 9.38 8.76
N ILE A 580 -3.24 10.34 9.22
CA ILE A 580 -3.13 10.68 10.65
C ILE A 580 -3.44 12.16 10.91
N ALA A 581 -3.96 12.87 9.92
CA ALA A 581 -4.25 14.31 10.01
C ALA A 581 -5.14 14.65 11.21
N SER A 582 -6.08 13.76 11.58
CA SER A 582 -6.96 13.96 12.72
C SER A 582 -6.23 13.89 14.06
N ILE A 583 -5.10 13.20 14.15
CA ILE A 583 -4.33 12.98 15.39
C ILE A 583 -2.90 13.56 15.35
N SER A 584 -2.53 14.21 14.25
CA SER A 584 -1.25 14.89 14.06
C SER A 584 -1.27 16.28 14.70
N THR A 585 -0.12 16.74 15.19
CA THR A 585 0.06 18.11 15.72
C THR A 585 -0.21 19.15 14.63
N TYR A 586 0.20 18.85 13.39
CA TYR A 586 0.10 19.75 12.23
C TYR A 586 -1.04 19.35 11.28
N ARG A 587 -2.28 19.31 11.80
CA ARG A 587 -3.48 18.79 11.12
C ARG A 587 -3.73 19.34 9.70
N LYS A 588 -3.38 20.60 9.45
CA LYS A 588 -3.56 21.26 8.14
C LYS A 588 -2.67 20.68 7.03
N GLU A 589 -1.62 19.96 7.39
CA GLU A 589 -0.72 19.33 6.43
C GLU A 589 -1.35 18.10 5.77
N LYS A 590 -2.48 17.58 6.27
CA LYS A 590 -3.11 16.34 5.77
C LYS A 590 -2.10 15.19 5.69
N GLU A 591 -1.43 14.95 6.81
CA GLU A 591 -0.31 14.02 6.89
C GLU A 591 -0.77 12.56 6.66
N VAL A 592 -0.04 11.88 5.79
CA VAL A 592 -0.06 10.43 5.62
C VAL A 592 1.27 9.88 6.13
N LEU A 593 1.21 8.96 7.08
CA LEU A 593 2.38 8.45 7.79
C LEU A 593 2.60 6.98 7.46
N TYR A 594 3.83 6.62 7.12
CA TYR A 594 4.25 5.22 6.97
C TYR A 594 5.18 4.83 8.12
N GLY A 595 5.08 3.56 8.54
CA GLY A 595 5.89 3.01 9.61
C GLY A 595 7.39 2.96 9.29
N PRO A 596 8.25 2.85 10.32
CA PRO A 596 9.69 2.64 10.13
C PRO A 596 9.98 1.33 9.40
N GLY A 597 10.98 1.35 8.52
CA GLY A 597 11.37 0.19 7.72
C GLY A 597 10.59 0.05 6.40
N THR A 598 9.70 1.00 6.06
CA THR A 598 8.96 0.99 4.80
C THR A 598 9.90 0.83 3.60
N GLN A 599 9.61 -0.16 2.74
CA GLN A 599 10.35 -0.40 1.51
C GLN A 599 9.84 0.53 0.40
N LEU A 600 10.78 1.12 -0.33
CA LEU A 600 10.57 2.13 -1.35
C LEU A 600 11.24 1.69 -2.65
N LEU A 601 10.47 1.70 -3.74
CA LEU A 601 10.96 1.45 -5.09
C LEU A 601 10.87 2.74 -5.90
N TYR A 602 12.02 3.36 -6.16
CA TYR A 602 12.07 4.59 -6.94
C TYR A 602 11.89 4.28 -8.43
N THR A 603 10.81 4.78 -9.02
CA THR A 603 10.43 4.49 -10.40
C THR A 603 11.12 5.43 -11.37
N ASP A 604 11.25 6.71 -11.01
CA ASP A 604 11.77 7.73 -11.90
C ASP A 604 12.45 8.92 -11.19
N TYR A 605 13.25 9.65 -11.96
CA TYR A 605 13.94 10.86 -11.54
C TYR A 605 13.98 11.92 -12.66
N HIS A 606 13.75 13.17 -12.28
CA HIS A 606 13.91 14.35 -13.13
C HIS A 606 14.61 15.48 -12.35
N ARG A 607 15.44 16.25 -13.04
CA ARG A 607 16.11 17.43 -12.48
C ARG A 607 15.73 18.65 -13.29
N GLU A 608 15.33 19.70 -12.59
CA GLU A 608 15.07 21.01 -13.17
C GLU A 608 15.79 22.09 -12.37
N GLY A 609 16.87 22.64 -12.93
CA GLY A 609 17.75 23.58 -12.24
C GLY A 609 18.37 22.99 -10.95
N SER A 610 18.05 23.60 -9.82
CA SER A 610 18.42 23.14 -8.46
C SER A 610 17.44 22.13 -7.85
N ASN A 611 16.28 21.93 -8.48
CA ASN A 611 15.21 21.10 -7.95
C ASN A 611 15.31 19.67 -8.50
N HIS A 612 15.03 18.72 -7.61
CA HIS A 612 15.10 17.29 -7.86
C HIS A 612 13.72 16.67 -7.63
N PHE A 613 13.24 15.91 -8.61
CA PHE A 613 11.92 15.29 -8.59
C PHE A 613 12.08 13.77 -8.64
N PHE A 614 11.53 13.08 -7.66
CA PHE A 614 11.51 11.63 -7.58
C PHE A 614 10.08 11.12 -7.62
N ALA A 615 9.89 10.02 -8.34
CA ALA A 615 8.71 9.19 -8.25
C ALA A 615 9.08 7.90 -7.52
N VAL A 616 8.23 7.49 -6.58
CA VAL A 616 8.48 6.33 -5.73
C VAL A 616 7.19 5.58 -5.44
N ARG A 617 7.31 4.27 -5.29
CA ARG A 617 6.24 3.39 -4.85
C ARG A 617 6.59 2.78 -3.49
N PRO A 618 5.77 2.96 -2.45
CA PRO A 618 5.89 2.13 -1.27
C PRO A 618 5.45 0.71 -1.63
N ILE A 619 6.19 -0.29 -1.15
CA ILE A 619 5.91 -1.70 -1.46
C ILE A 619 6.04 -2.55 -0.21
N ARG A 620 5.38 -3.71 -0.21
CA ARG A 620 5.72 -4.84 0.67
C ARG A 620 6.33 -5.92 -0.20
N SER A 621 7.57 -6.28 0.07
CA SER A 621 8.30 -7.34 -0.63
C SER A 621 9.10 -8.18 0.35
N ILE A 622 9.18 -9.48 0.08
CA ILE A 622 10.17 -10.35 0.74
C ILE A 622 11.58 -10.14 0.19
N ASP A 623 11.72 -9.44 -0.94
CA ASP A 623 13.02 -9.11 -1.52
C ASP A 623 13.83 -8.19 -0.58
N GLY A 624 15.14 -8.44 -0.49
CA GLY A 624 16.04 -7.64 0.35
C GLY A 624 15.95 -7.94 1.85
N ILE A 625 14.96 -8.70 2.32
CA ILE A 625 14.89 -9.19 3.70
C ILE A 625 15.93 -10.30 3.87
N LYS A 626 16.87 -10.11 4.80
CA LYS A 626 17.91 -11.11 5.10
C LYS A 626 17.60 -11.74 6.46
N PRO A 627 16.88 -12.87 6.52
CA PRO A 627 16.66 -13.57 7.78
C PRO A 627 18.00 -13.95 8.42
N ASN A 628 18.06 -13.97 9.74
CA ASN A 628 19.15 -14.55 10.55
C ASN A 628 20.50 -13.80 10.54
N LYS A 629 20.55 -12.51 10.20
CA LYS A 629 21.78 -11.71 10.43
C LYS A 629 22.06 -11.37 11.88
N TYR A 630 21.00 -11.25 12.67
CA TYR A 630 21.07 -10.99 14.11
C TYR A 630 20.98 -12.32 14.86
N SER A 631 22.02 -12.69 15.61
CA SER A 631 22.06 -13.92 16.40
C SER A 631 22.89 -13.72 17.66
N ASN A 632 22.70 -14.62 18.64
CA ASN A 632 23.49 -14.64 19.86
C ASN A 632 24.97 -14.90 19.55
N ALA A 633 25.27 -15.82 18.62
CA ALA A 633 26.63 -16.05 18.12
C ALA A 633 27.30 -14.80 17.54
N MET A 634 26.58 -14.01 16.74
CA MET A 634 27.09 -12.75 16.19
C MET A 634 27.38 -11.73 17.30
N LEU A 635 26.44 -11.56 18.24
CA LEU A 635 26.61 -10.63 19.36
C LEU A 635 27.76 -11.05 20.29
N ALA A 636 27.95 -12.35 20.52
CA ALA A 636 29.06 -12.87 21.32
C ALA A 636 30.43 -12.52 20.71
N LYS A 637 30.56 -12.64 19.38
CA LYS A 637 31.75 -12.18 18.64
C LYS A 637 31.92 -10.67 18.77
N HIS A 638 30.82 -9.93 18.64
CA HIS A 638 30.84 -8.48 18.71
C HIS A 638 31.24 -7.93 20.09
N GLU A 639 30.90 -8.60 21.20
CA GLU A 639 31.39 -8.23 22.55
C GLU A 639 32.92 -8.20 22.63
N LEU A 640 33.60 -9.06 21.88
CA LEU A 640 35.06 -9.14 21.85
C LEU A 640 35.67 -8.03 20.99
N GLU A 641 35.00 -7.62 19.91
CA GLU A 641 35.38 -6.42 19.14
C GLU A 641 35.32 -5.15 20.02
N ILE A 642 34.31 -5.07 20.90
CA ILE A 642 34.20 -3.97 21.87
C ILE A 642 35.36 -4.02 22.86
N ILE A 643 35.71 -5.20 23.39
CA ILE A 643 36.86 -5.38 24.29
C ILE A 643 38.16 -4.94 23.60
N ASP A 644 38.37 -5.33 22.35
CA ASP A 644 39.55 -4.96 21.58
C ASP A 644 39.70 -3.43 21.48
N LYS A 645 38.58 -2.74 21.19
CA LYS A 645 38.53 -1.27 21.12
C LYS A 645 38.71 -0.61 22.49
N MET A 646 38.16 -1.20 23.55
CA MET A 646 38.38 -0.73 24.94
C MET A 646 39.87 -0.75 25.28
N PHE A 647 40.55 -1.87 25.02
CA PHE A 647 41.98 -2.03 25.25
C PHE A 647 42.80 -1.06 24.40
N GLU A 648 42.50 -0.94 23.10
CA GLU A 648 43.16 0.02 22.21
C GLU A 648 43.02 1.47 22.70
N SER A 649 41.80 1.88 23.07
CA SER A 649 41.56 3.22 23.60
C SER A 649 42.27 3.46 24.94
N HIS A 650 42.40 2.44 25.79
CA HIS A 650 43.09 2.57 27.08
C HIS A 650 44.60 2.69 26.88
N LEU A 651 45.18 1.87 26.00
CA LEU A 651 46.61 1.88 25.65
C LEU A 651 47.04 3.18 24.95
N THR A 652 46.16 3.82 24.19
CA THR A 652 46.45 5.10 23.51
C THR A 652 46.30 6.31 24.43
N LYS A 653 45.20 6.42 25.19
CA LYS A 653 44.89 7.60 26.02
C LYS A 653 45.72 7.71 27.30
N ASN A 654 46.29 6.60 27.79
CA ASN A 654 47.09 6.59 29.01
C ASN A 654 48.59 6.47 28.73
N LYS A 655 49.05 6.81 27.51
CA LYS A 655 50.49 7.02 27.24
C LYS A 655 51.00 8.19 28.09
N HIS A 656 52.06 7.91 28.85
CA HIS A 656 52.81 8.73 29.82
C HIS A 656 52.36 10.20 30.03
N SER A 657 51.76 10.46 31.20
CA SER A 657 51.84 11.79 31.82
C SER A 657 53.17 11.90 32.58
N ARG A 658 54.05 12.83 32.18
CA ARG A 658 55.33 13.11 32.86
C ARG A 658 55.15 13.47 34.34
N LEU A 659 53.99 14.04 34.71
CA LEU A 659 53.66 14.43 36.09
C LEU A 659 53.30 13.25 37.00
N ARG A 660 52.78 12.13 36.47
CA ARG A 660 52.43 10.94 37.29
C ARG A 660 53.62 10.03 37.58
N GLN A 661 54.68 10.09 36.77
CA GLN A 661 55.91 9.33 37.00
C GLN A 661 56.62 9.69 38.32
N LEU A 662 56.34 10.86 38.89
CA LEU A 662 56.96 11.35 40.12
C LEU A 662 56.25 10.87 41.41
N PHE A 663 55.02 10.35 41.31
CA PHE A 663 54.19 10.03 42.50
C PHE A 663 53.65 8.59 42.53
N ASP A 664 53.75 7.80 41.46
CA ASP A 664 53.28 6.42 41.42
C ASP A 664 54.43 5.42 41.71
N THR A 665 54.28 4.59 42.75
CA THR A 665 55.23 3.51 43.12
C THR A 665 55.19 2.29 42.19
N VAL A 666 54.19 2.21 41.30
CA VAL A 666 54.08 1.19 40.23
C VAL A 666 54.08 1.90 38.90
N SER A 667 55.01 1.55 38.00
CA SER A 667 55.07 2.19 36.69
C SER A 667 53.75 1.94 35.92
N ASN A 668 53.17 3.03 35.39
CA ASN A 668 51.98 2.93 34.54
C ASN A 668 52.26 2.05 33.30
N GLU A 669 53.52 1.95 32.88
CA GLU A 669 53.97 1.04 31.82
C GLU A 669 53.71 -0.43 32.16
N SER A 670 54.04 -0.88 33.38
CA SER A 670 53.79 -2.27 33.81
C SER A 670 52.30 -2.60 33.84
N LYS A 671 51.45 -1.67 34.30
CA LYS A 671 49.98 -1.84 34.26
C LYS A 671 49.45 -1.91 32.81
N LEU A 672 50.00 -1.10 31.91
CA LEU A 672 49.63 -1.14 30.49
C LEU A 672 50.12 -2.44 29.80
N LYS A 673 51.23 -3.04 30.25
CA LYS A 673 51.70 -4.35 29.76
C LYS A 673 50.70 -5.47 30.04
N CYS A 674 50.01 -5.47 31.19
CA CYS A 674 48.93 -6.44 31.45
C CYS A 674 47.81 -6.36 30.40
N VAL A 675 47.37 -5.13 30.06
CA VAL A 675 46.33 -4.92 29.03
C VAL A 675 46.83 -5.30 27.64
N LEU A 676 48.09 -4.96 27.32
CA LEU A 676 48.70 -5.31 26.03
C LEU A 676 48.85 -6.83 25.88
N SER A 677 49.28 -7.53 26.93
CA SER A 677 49.38 -8.99 26.96
C SER A 677 48.02 -9.64 26.73
N ALA A 678 46.99 -9.21 27.48
CA ALA A 678 45.62 -9.69 27.29
C ALA A 678 45.12 -9.45 25.86
N LYS A 679 45.30 -8.25 25.32
CA LYS A 679 44.91 -7.90 23.94
C LYS A 679 45.61 -8.81 22.91
N THR A 680 46.91 -9.02 23.05
CA THR A 680 47.69 -9.88 22.14
C THR A 680 47.21 -11.33 22.20
N ASN A 681 47.04 -11.88 23.39
CA ASN A 681 46.60 -13.27 23.57
C ASN A 681 45.17 -13.49 23.03
N LEU A 682 44.26 -12.55 23.28
CA LEU A 682 42.93 -12.57 22.68
C LEU A 682 43.02 -12.51 21.15
N LYS A 683 43.84 -11.61 20.60
CA LYS A 683 44.04 -11.49 19.16
C LYS A 683 44.57 -12.79 18.53
N THR A 684 45.55 -13.45 19.15
CA THR A 684 46.06 -14.74 18.67
C THR A 684 44.97 -15.80 18.61
N LEU A 685 44.04 -15.81 19.57
CA LEU A 685 42.87 -16.71 19.53
C LEU A 685 41.95 -16.40 18.34
N PHE A 686 41.76 -15.12 17.99
CA PHE A 686 40.92 -14.71 16.86
C PHE A 686 41.56 -14.90 15.50
N ASP A 687 42.85 -14.61 15.36
CA ASP A 687 43.58 -14.78 14.10
C ASP A 687 43.64 -16.27 13.69
N ALA A 688 43.42 -17.19 14.65
CA ALA A 688 43.30 -18.62 14.42
C ALA A 688 41.90 -19.06 13.92
N LEU A 689 40.87 -18.21 14.02
CA LEU A 689 39.52 -18.52 13.55
C LEU A 689 39.39 -18.29 12.05
N GLN A 690 38.66 -19.16 11.36
CA GLN A 690 38.24 -18.86 9.98
C GLN A 690 37.25 -17.68 9.98
N PRO A 691 37.18 -16.87 8.90
CA PRO A 691 36.31 -15.69 8.83
C PRO A 691 34.83 -15.95 9.18
N ASP A 692 34.33 -17.14 8.82
CA ASP A 692 32.94 -17.58 9.01
C ASP A 692 32.74 -18.46 10.25
N GLU A 693 33.78 -18.72 11.04
CA GLU A 693 33.71 -19.57 12.23
C GLU A 693 33.04 -18.84 13.40
N GLN A 694 32.04 -19.46 14.01
CA GLN A 694 31.37 -18.95 15.21
C GLN A 694 32.16 -19.31 16.46
N LEU A 695 32.13 -18.44 17.46
CA LEU A 695 32.77 -18.70 18.74
C LEU A 695 32.03 -19.79 19.50
N ASN A 696 32.78 -20.79 19.95
CA ASN A 696 32.26 -21.84 20.82
C ASN A 696 32.50 -21.51 22.31
N PHE A 697 31.82 -22.24 23.18
CA PHE A 697 31.89 -22.07 24.63
C PHE A 697 33.32 -22.22 25.19
N ASN A 698 34.12 -23.14 24.64
CA ASN A 698 35.50 -23.37 25.09
C ASN A 698 36.39 -22.17 24.76
N GLN A 699 36.27 -21.61 23.56
CA GLN A 699 37.02 -20.41 23.15
C GLN A 699 36.67 -19.21 24.04
N LEU A 700 35.38 -19.00 24.36
CA LEU A 700 34.97 -17.94 25.27
C LEU A 700 35.46 -18.16 26.71
N THR A 701 35.53 -19.41 27.16
CA THR A 701 36.13 -19.78 28.45
C THR A 701 37.62 -19.45 28.48
N THR A 702 38.35 -19.72 27.38
CA THR A 702 39.75 -19.31 27.24
C THR A 702 39.89 -17.77 27.26
N CYS A 703 39.01 -17.03 26.57
CA CYS A 703 38.98 -15.56 26.66
C CYS A 703 38.81 -15.08 28.11
N GLN A 704 37.93 -15.73 28.87
CA GLN A 704 37.69 -15.41 30.28
C GLN A 704 38.97 -15.61 31.10
N GLN A 705 39.64 -16.75 30.95
CA GLN A 705 40.88 -17.06 31.66
C GLN A 705 42.01 -16.07 31.33
N ILE A 706 42.14 -15.64 30.07
CA ILE A 706 43.12 -14.64 29.65
C ILE A 706 42.90 -13.32 30.41
N ILE A 707 41.65 -12.86 30.50
CA ILE A 707 41.31 -11.61 31.19
C ILE A 707 41.49 -11.74 32.71
N GLU A 708 41.05 -12.85 33.30
CA GLU A 708 41.22 -13.12 34.74
C GLU A 708 42.70 -13.15 35.13
N THR A 709 43.55 -13.75 34.29
CA THR A 709 45.01 -13.76 34.49
C THR A 709 45.57 -12.34 34.48
N ALA A 710 45.16 -11.51 33.51
CA ALA A 710 45.61 -10.12 33.43
C ALA A 710 45.14 -9.25 34.61
N ILE A 711 43.93 -9.52 35.14
CA ILE A 711 43.42 -8.89 36.36
C ILE A 711 44.31 -9.25 37.55
N GLU A 712 44.61 -10.54 37.72
CA GLU A 712 45.41 -11.04 38.84
C GLU A 712 46.85 -10.52 38.78
N GLU A 713 47.46 -10.48 37.59
CA GLU A 713 48.77 -9.86 37.38
C GLU A 713 48.77 -8.37 37.75
N ASN A 714 47.76 -7.61 37.30
CA ASN A 714 47.64 -6.20 37.66
C ASN A 714 47.46 -5.99 39.17
N ARG A 715 46.71 -6.87 39.84
CA ARG A 715 46.55 -6.85 41.30
C ARG A 715 47.85 -7.16 42.03
N LYS A 716 48.61 -8.17 41.59
CA LYS A 716 49.95 -8.52 42.12
C LYS A 716 50.94 -7.38 41.96
N LEU A 717 50.92 -6.68 40.82
CA LEU A 717 51.76 -5.50 40.60
C LEU A 717 51.44 -4.36 41.57
N VAL A 718 50.17 -4.22 41.95
CA VAL A 718 49.72 -3.19 42.89
C VAL A 718 49.99 -3.57 44.34
N SER A 719 49.82 -4.84 44.72
CA SER A 719 50.09 -5.32 46.08
C SER A 719 51.57 -5.42 46.42
N SER A 720 52.44 -5.60 45.43
CA SER A 720 53.91 -5.62 45.61
C SER A 720 54.56 -4.23 45.68
N ALA A 721 53.76 -3.15 45.61
CA ALA A 721 54.25 -1.78 45.67
C ALA A 721 54.59 -1.33 47.09
N PHE A 722 55.67 -0.56 47.24
CA PHE A 722 56.20 -0.10 48.55
C PHE A 722 55.26 0.86 49.33
N PHE A 723 54.24 1.42 48.67
CA PHE A 723 53.15 2.24 49.25
C PHE A 723 51.83 1.94 48.55
N HIS A 724 50.68 2.25 49.18
CA HIS A 724 49.32 2.04 48.66
C HIS A 724 49.15 2.53 47.21
N ALA A 725 49.36 1.63 46.24
CA ALA A 725 49.12 1.89 44.84
C ALA A 725 47.63 1.64 44.52
N SER A 726 47.02 2.50 43.71
CA SER A 726 45.64 2.30 43.27
C SER A 726 45.57 1.29 42.11
N LEU A 727 44.61 0.36 42.16
CA LEU A 727 44.22 -0.49 41.03
C LEU A 727 43.82 0.33 39.79
N GLY A 728 43.26 1.52 40.02
CA GLY A 728 43.11 2.58 39.03
C GLY A 728 42.25 2.21 37.81
N LYS A 729 42.49 2.93 36.70
CA LYS A 729 41.72 2.77 35.46
C LYS A 729 41.98 1.45 34.73
N THR A 730 43.17 0.85 34.94
CA THR A 730 43.55 -0.41 34.30
C THR A 730 42.73 -1.57 34.82
N ASP A 731 42.59 -1.70 36.15
CA ASP A 731 41.75 -2.76 36.74
C ASP A 731 40.30 -2.61 36.26
N LYS A 732 39.77 -1.39 36.26
CA LYS A 732 38.41 -1.12 35.75
C LYS A 732 38.22 -1.61 34.30
N VAL A 733 39.14 -1.28 33.39
CA VAL A 733 39.04 -1.71 31.98
C VAL A 733 39.10 -3.23 31.84
N LEU A 734 39.90 -3.91 32.65
CA LEU A 734 39.98 -5.38 32.65
C LEU A 734 38.70 -6.01 33.25
N GLN A 735 38.15 -5.46 34.33
CA GLN A 735 36.88 -5.91 34.91
C GLN A 735 35.71 -5.71 33.94
N ASP A 736 35.63 -4.55 33.29
CA ASP A 736 34.61 -4.25 32.28
C ASP A 736 34.72 -5.24 31.10
N ALA A 737 35.94 -5.60 30.68
CA ALA A 737 36.18 -6.62 29.67
C ALA A 737 35.73 -8.03 30.13
N LEU A 738 36.00 -8.40 31.38
CA LEU A 738 35.56 -9.67 31.95
C LEU A 738 34.03 -9.78 31.96
N ILE A 739 33.32 -8.71 32.32
CA ILE A 739 31.84 -8.66 32.27
C ILE A 739 31.34 -8.94 30.85
N ARG A 740 31.97 -8.35 29.83
CA ARG A 740 31.59 -8.56 28.42
C ARG A 740 31.82 -10.00 27.96
N VAL A 741 32.92 -10.64 28.33
CA VAL A 741 33.14 -12.07 28.02
C VAL A 741 32.07 -12.94 28.69
N LYS A 742 31.72 -12.68 29.96
CA LYS A 742 30.64 -13.41 30.65
C LYS A 742 29.28 -13.25 29.97
N ARG A 743 29.00 -12.07 29.39
CA ARG A 743 27.80 -11.86 28.56
C ARG A 743 27.83 -12.71 27.29
N ALA A 744 28.95 -12.71 26.57
CA ALA A 744 29.12 -13.54 25.38
C ALA A 744 28.92 -15.03 25.69
N ILE A 745 29.47 -15.54 26.81
CA ILE A 745 29.25 -16.91 27.28
C ILE A 745 27.75 -17.18 27.48
N THR A 746 27.06 -16.28 28.18
CA THR A 746 25.62 -16.42 28.47
C THR A 746 24.79 -16.49 27.18
N MET A 747 25.13 -15.70 26.17
CA MET A 747 24.46 -15.69 24.87
C MET A 747 24.60 -17.04 24.13
N ILE A 748 25.81 -17.59 24.09
CA ILE A 748 26.08 -18.90 23.46
C ILE A 748 25.42 -20.04 24.22
N SER A 749 25.49 -20.05 25.56
CA SER A 749 24.85 -21.08 26.37
C SER A 749 23.33 -21.11 26.18
N ALA A 750 22.68 -19.94 26.07
CA ALA A 750 21.25 -19.85 25.80
C ALA A 750 20.90 -20.38 24.40
N GLU A 751 21.75 -20.15 23.40
CA GLU A 751 21.56 -20.65 22.04
C GLU A 751 21.66 -22.19 21.98
N GLN A 752 22.65 -22.78 22.68
CA GLN A 752 22.81 -24.24 22.78
C GLN A 752 21.61 -24.93 23.44
N LEU A 753 21.06 -24.34 24.52
CA LEU A 753 19.87 -24.87 25.19
C LEU A 753 18.65 -24.86 24.27
N LYS A 754 18.45 -23.76 23.52
CA LYS A 754 17.33 -23.65 22.58
C LYS A 754 17.40 -24.69 21.46
N THR A 755 18.59 -24.91 20.90
CA THR A 755 18.80 -25.95 19.87
C THR A 755 18.52 -27.35 20.42
N GLN A 756 18.87 -27.63 21.68
CA GLN A 756 18.58 -28.92 22.33
C GLN A 756 17.07 -29.14 22.56
N GLU A 757 16.33 -28.10 22.94
CA GLU A 757 14.87 -28.17 23.08
C GLU A 757 14.17 -28.34 21.73
N GLU A 758 14.58 -27.59 20.71
CA GLU A 758 14.05 -27.72 19.34
C GLU A 758 14.32 -29.12 18.77
N THR A 759 15.52 -29.67 19.02
CA THR A 759 15.86 -31.05 18.61
C THR A 759 15.02 -32.09 19.35
N LYS A 760 14.75 -31.89 20.65
CA LYS A 760 13.86 -32.78 21.42
C LYS A 760 12.42 -32.76 20.91
N ILE A 761 11.91 -31.59 20.54
CA ILE A 761 10.56 -31.43 19.98
C ILE A 761 10.48 -32.05 18.58
N LEU A 762 11.55 -32.01 17.78
CA LEU A 762 11.58 -32.62 16.45
C LEU A 762 11.73 -34.16 16.48
N ILE A 763 12.28 -34.70 17.57
CA ILE A 763 12.44 -36.14 17.81
C ILE A 763 11.17 -36.76 18.43
N GLN A 764 10.34 -35.96 19.11
CA GLN A 764 9.02 -36.35 19.62
C GLN A 764 7.96 -36.23 18.53
#